data_AF-A0A9R0NWD4-F1
#
_entry.id   AF-A0A9R0NWD4-F1
#
_cell.length_a   1.000
_cell.length_b   1.000
_cell.length_c   1.000
_cell.angle_alpha   90.00
_cell.angle_beta   90.00
_cell.angle_gamma   90.00
#
_symmetry.space_group_name_H-M   'P 1'
#
loop_
_entity.id
_entity.type
_entity.pdbx_description
1 polymer ?
#
loop_
_entity_poly.entity_id
_entity_poly.type
_entity_poly.pdbx_seq_one_letter_code
_entity_poly.pdbx_strand_id
1 'polypeptide(L)'
;MSSFELSRRKLIVVAGAAAAAGVFRVRTAWATEGPGSYTPSWSSVDQHPPAPEWFQDAKFGIYYHWGVFSVPAFGNEWYPRNMYIDGSNENNHHKAVFGDPSAWPYQNFINGARDKAGNWVQFAPKLKSAGGNFDPAEWAQLFADAGAKFAGPVAEHHDGYSMWNSTANEWNSVKTGPKLDLLRLHADAIRAKGLKLLTALHHAYHFTGYYDHVPNQPTESLRRLFGQNGRPAENQLWYDKLREVVDGYQPDLVYQDFNLTQVDEAQRLNFLSHYYNQAVAWNKDVVATYKDGFDNRGEVFDFERGGPGDLMSPYWMTDDSISSSSWCYTNGIGYYSMKAILHSLLDRVSKNGTMLLNIAPMADGTIPAGQRTILLGIGNYLKRFGESFYGTRAWAVYGEGPTKMGGGSFTTPVEGTRTDVRFTRSKDNTVLYATVLGWPGSTFPITTLGSNRINLSNLVSAQLLGPDAGTATALPMPVQDASALRVQLPSANPPFDSPAYVVKLTFSGQVPTPGSGPLPTGWSRIANVTTGLVLDGGGSVAAGSPLKQWNWDGSTNLQWQLTDAGGGYVRIVNRTNGLVADSRGNTANGATCAQTSWTGATSQQWRLTGLGNGRYQIVNRATGTALDGMGSTAAGSSVGLWTPNSSTNNQWTITAV
;
A
#
# COMPACT_ATOMS: atom_id res chain seq x y z
N MET A 1 -16.06 -49.17 -7.35
CA MET A 1 -15.06 -49.29 -8.42
C MET A 1 -15.02 -47.97 -9.18
N SER A 2 -13.80 -47.47 -9.39
CA SER A 2 -13.38 -46.41 -10.33
C SER A 2 -13.85 -44.98 -10.07
N SER A 3 -13.04 -44.27 -9.28
CA SER A 3 -12.74 -42.85 -9.44
C SER A 3 -12.16 -42.58 -10.84
N PHE A 4 -12.47 -41.41 -11.42
CA PHE A 4 -11.67 -40.85 -12.51
C PHE A 4 -11.14 -39.49 -12.06
N GLU A 5 -9.93 -39.51 -11.51
CA GLU A 5 -9.07 -38.35 -11.40
C GLU A 5 -8.54 -37.98 -12.79
N LEU A 6 -8.74 -36.74 -13.23
CA LEU A 6 -8.02 -36.18 -14.36
C LEU A 6 -6.79 -35.43 -13.83
N SER A 7 -5.64 -36.11 -13.92
CA SER A 7 -4.32 -35.60 -13.55
C SER A 7 -3.72 -34.67 -14.63
N ARG A 8 -2.93 -33.70 -14.17
CA ARG A 8 -2.29 -32.53 -14.82
C ARG A 8 -1.35 -32.80 -16.03
N ARG A 9 -1.43 -33.92 -16.75
CA ARG A 9 -0.56 -34.18 -17.93
C ARG A 9 -1.33 -34.73 -19.11
N LYS A 10 -1.90 -33.83 -19.93
CA LYS A 10 -2.10 -33.93 -21.40
C LYS A 10 -3.03 -32.80 -21.85
N LEU A 11 -2.46 -31.64 -22.16
CA LEU A 11 -3.13 -30.69 -23.06
C LEU A 11 -2.07 -29.80 -23.73
N ILE A 12 -1.37 -30.37 -24.72
CA ILE A 12 -0.63 -29.60 -25.73
C ILE A 12 -1.06 -30.12 -27.11
N VAL A 13 -1.31 -29.15 -27.99
CA VAL A 13 -1.49 -29.21 -29.46
C VAL A 13 -2.90 -29.55 -29.96
N VAL A 14 -3.69 -28.51 -30.25
CA VAL A 14 -4.09 -28.17 -31.63
C VAL A 14 -4.19 -26.65 -31.74
N ALA A 15 -3.25 -26.05 -32.48
CA ALA A 15 -3.37 -24.70 -33.02
C ALA A 15 -3.97 -24.82 -34.43
N GLY A 16 -5.09 -24.15 -34.67
CA GLY A 16 -5.75 -24.06 -35.97
C GLY A 16 -6.55 -22.76 -36.04
N ALA A 17 -6.25 -21.95 -37.05
CA ALA A 17 -6.62 -20.54 -37.19
C ALA A 17 -8.13 -20.25 -37.28
N ALA A 18 -8.57 -19.13 -36.70
CA ALA A 18 -9.71 -18.36 -37.19
C ALA A 18 -9.68 -16.91 -36.66
N ALA A 19 -10.16 -16.02 -37.51
CA ALA A 19 -10.02 -14.57 -37.52
C ALA A 19 -10.73 -13.78 -36.40
N ALA A 20 -10.16 -12.60 -36.14
CA ALA A 20 -10.82 -11.31 -35.86
C ALA A 20 -12.28 -11.33 -35.37
N ALA A 21 -12.46 -11.54 -34.07
CA ALA A 21 -13.46 -10.87 -33.24
C ALA A 21 -12.93 -10.91 -31.81
N GLY A 22 -12.94 -9.78 -31.11
CA GLY A 22 -12.47 -9.65 -29.73
C GLY A 22 -13.29 -10.49 -28.76
N VAL A 23 -13.02 -11.79 -28.68
CA VAL A 23 -13.48 -12.64 -27.60
C VAL A 23 -12.54 -12.36 -26.42
N PHE A 24 -13.03 -11.61 -25.44
CA PHE A 24 -12.47 -11.59 -24.11
C PHE A 24 -12.43 -13.03 -23.60
N ARG A 25 -11.30 -13.73 -23.78
CA ARG A 25 -11.03 -14.93 -22.99
C ARG A 25 -10.88 -14.44 -21.56
N VAL A 26 -11.94 -14.60 -20.78
CA VAL A 26 -11.87 -14.60 -19.32
C VAL A 26 -10.91 -15.73 -18.97
N ARG A 27 -9.60 -15.41 -18.86
CA ARG A 27 -8.69 -16.27 -18.13
C ARG A 27 -9.17 -16.15 -16.70
N THR A 28 -9.77 -17.21 -16.16
CA THR A 28 -9.88 -17.38 -14.72
C THR A 28 -8.47 -17.24 -14.18
N ALA A 29 -8.15 -16.09 -13.58
CA ALA A 29 -6.86 -15.88 -12.94
C ALA A 29 -6.81 -16.87 -11.77
N TRP A 30 -5.99 -17.91 -11.92
CA TRP A 30 -5.70 -18.84 -10.83
C TRP A 30 -4.79 -18.14 -9.82
N ALA A 31 -4.87 -18.57 -8.55
CA ALA A 31 -3.97 -18.08 -7.51
C ALA A 31 -2.50 -18.24 -7.92
N THR A 32 -1.66 -17.35 -7.38
CA THR A 32 -0.21 -17.42 -7.54
C THR A 32 0.30 -18.73 -6.92
N GLU A 33 1.28 -19.37 -7.54
CA GLU A 33 1.86 -20.62 -7.01
C GLU A 33 2.49 -20.35 -5.63
N GLY A 34 2.12 -21.17 -4.64
CA GLY A 34 2.52 -21.00 -3.23
C GLY A 34 2.35 -22.28 -2.42
N PRO A 35 2.54 -22.23 -1.09
CA PRO A 35 2.31 -23.36 -0.19
C PRO A 35 0.92 -23.98 -0.37
N GLY A 36 0.86 -25.32 -0.32
CA GLY A 36 -0.41 -26.06 -0.41
C GLY A 36 -1.22 -26.06 0.89
N SER A 37 -0.65 -25.59 2.00
CA SER A 37 -1.31 -25.47 3.30
C SER A 37 -0.46 -24.62 4.27
N TYR A 38 -1.10 -24.09 5.31
CA TYR A 38 -0.50 -23.27 6.35
C TYR A 38 -0.77 -23.84 7.74
N THR A 39 0.24 -23.83 8.62
CA THR A 39 0.10 -24.12 10.05
C THR A 39 0.11 -22.82 10.87
N PRO A 40 -0.43 -22.80 12.11
CA PRO A 40 -0.44 -21.61 12.95
C PRO A 40 0.95 -21.35 13.55
N SER A 41 1.90 -20.96 12.69
CA SER A 41 3.27 -20.57 13.05
C SER A 41 3.78 -19.52 12.05
N TRP A 42 4.53 -18.53 12.53
CA TRP A 42 5.11 -17.47 11.67
C TRP A 42 5.84 -18.04 10.47
N SER A 43 6.75 -19.00 10.68
CA SER A 43 7.49 -19.68 9.60
C SER A 43 6.62 -20.31 8.51
N SER A 44 5.35 -20.61 8.78
CA SER A 44 4.41 -21.12 7.80
C SER A 44 3.62 -19.99 7.14
N VAL A 45 3.03 -19.08 7.92
CA VAL A 45 2.19 -17.98 7.39
C VAL A 45 3.00 -16.94 6.62
N ASP A 46 4.29 -16.75 6.97
CA ASP A 46 5.26 -15.89 6.27
C ASP A 46 5.54 -16.35 4.83
N GLN A 47 5.14 -17.57 4.46
CA GLN A 47 5.28 -18.08 3.09
C GLN A 47 4.14 -17.61 2.18
N HIS A 48 3.08 -17.00 2.73
CA HIS A 48 2.00 -16.39 1.96
C HIS A 48 2.52 -15.13 1.25
N PRO A 49 2.29 -14.95 -0.06
CA PRO A 49 2.63 -13.71 -0.74
C PRO A 49 1.76 -12.54 -0.22
N PRO A 50 2.33 -11.53 0.46
CA PRO A 50 1.53 -10.54 1.18
C PRO A 50 0.70 -9.65 0.26
N ALA A 51 1.30 -9.18 -0.84
CA ALA A 51 0.67 -8.30 -1.82
C ALA A 51 0.58 -8.99 -3.19
N PRO A 52 -0.48 -9.76 -3.48
CA PRO A 52 -0.66 -10.42 -4.78
C PRO A 52 -0.84 -9.40 -5.90
N GLU A 53 -0.62 -9.83 -7.15
CA GLU A 53 -0.62 -8.95 -8.32
C GLU A 53 -1.93 -8.17 -8.48
N TRP A 54 -3.09 -8.78 -8.21
CA TRP A 54 -4.38 -8.10 -8.32
C TRP A 54 -4.48 -6.91 -7.36
N PHE A 55 -3.91 -7.04 -6.14
CA PHE A 55 -3.95 -5.99 -5.12
C PHE A 55 -3.00 -4.85 -5.48
N GLN A 56 -1.80 -5.20 -5.96
CA GLN A 56 -0.86 -4.21 -6.48
C GLN A 56 -1.40 -3.50 -7.71
N ASP A 57 -2.21 -4.15 -8.55
CA ASP A 57 -2.79 -3.57 -9.76
C ASP A 57 -4.03 -2.70 -9.46
N ALA A 58 -4.73 -2.99 -8.37
CA ALA A 58 -5.99 -2.36 -7.98
C ALA A 58 -5.84 -0.88 -7.65
N LYS A 59 -4.78 -0.53 -6.91
CA LYS A 59 -4.39 0.84 -6.47
C LYS A 59 -5.38 1.60 -5.57
N PHE A 60 -6.67 1.43 -5.78
CA PHE A 60 -7.73 2.20 -5.15
C PHE A 60 -8.88 1.29 -4.70
N GLY A 61 -9.24 1.39 -3.42
CA GLY A 61 -10.41 0.75 -2.86
C GLY A 61 -11.24 1.71 -2.01
N ILE A 62 -12.47 1.30 -1.70
CA ILE A 62 -13.40 2.07 -0.87
C ILE A 62 -13.92 1.23 0.28
N TYR A 63 -13.89 1.78 1.48
CA TYR A 63 -14.60 1.24 2.63
C TYR A 63 -15.41 2.32 3.34
N TYR A 64 -16.15 1.93 4.37
CA TYR A 64 -17.08 2.82 5.04
C TYR A 64 -17.29 2.45 6.50
N HIS A 65 -17.12 3.45 7.36
CA HIS A 65 -17.50 3.36 8.77
C HIS A 65 -18.97 3.72 8.90
N TRP A 66 -19.81 2.68 8.84
CA TRP A 66 -21.24 2.77 8.98
C TRP A 66 -21.71 1.68 9.92
N GLY A 67 -22.53 2.01 10.91
CA GLY A 67 -22.98 1.06 11.91
C GLY A 67 -23.79 1.73 13.01
N VAL A 68 -23.94 1.04 14.14
CA VAL A 68 -24.70 1.54 15.30
C VAL A 68 -24.11 2.86 15.83
N PHE A 69 -22.79 2.98 15.84
CA PHE A 69 -22.05 4.21 16.18
C PHE A 69 -22.37 5.40 15.26
N SER A 70 -23.04 5.21 14.12
CA SER A 70 -23.49 6.30 13.23
C SER A 70 -24.83 6.91 13.65
N VAL A 71 -25.64 6.23 14.49
CA VAL A 71 -26.97 6.70 14.92
C VAL A 71 -26.94 8.04 15.67
N PRO A 72 -26.01 8.27 16.62
CA PRO A 72 -25.95 9.55 17.33
C PRO A 72 -25.61 10.73 16.42
N ALA A 73 -24.92 10.48 15.28
CA ALA A 73 -24.39 11.48 14.37
C ALA A 73 -23.62 12.61 15.10
N PHE A 74 -22.83 12.27 16.12
CA PHE A 74 -22.14 13.22 17.00
C PHE A 74 -20.75 12.70 17.39
N GLY A 75 -19.77 13.61 17.50
CA GLY A 75 -18.40 13.26 17.88
C GLY A 75 -17.68 12.55 16.74
N ASN A 76 -17.66 11.21 16.79
CA ASN A 76 -17.05 10.32 15.82
C ASN A 76 -17.51 8.86 16.06
N GLU A 77 -16.91 7.91 15.36
CA GLU A 77 -17.15 6.47 15.50
C GLU A 77 -16.74 5.89 16.88
N TRP A 78 -16.09 6.70 17.72
CA TRP A 78 -15.82 6.39 19.13
C TRP A 78 -16.88 6.93 20.09
N TYR A 79 -18.00 7.47 19.60
CA TYR A 79 -19.15 7.83 20.43
C TYR A 79 -19.56 6.73 21.43
N PRO A 80 -19.62 5.42 21.07
CA PRO A 80 -19.96 4.36 22.02
C PRO A 80 -19.04 4.29 23.24
N ARG A 81 -17.76 4.62 23.08
CA ARG A 81 -16.78 4.78 24.17
C ARG A 81 -17.00 6.09 24.91
N ASN A 82 -16.95 7.20 24.16
CA ASN A 82 -16.86 8.54 24.74
C ASN A 82 -18.13 8.96 25.48
N MET A 83 -19.30 8.37 25.15
CA MET A 83 -20.54 8.63 25.88
C MET A 83 -20.48 8.21 27.36
N TYR A 84 -19.55 7.33 27.74
CA TYR A 84 -19.34 6.91 29.14
C TYR A 84 -18.23 7.68 29.87
N ILE A 85 -17.49 8.54 29.18
CA ILE A 85 -16.44 9.35 29.79
C ILE A 85 -17.08 10.62 30.36
N ASP A 86 -17.21 10.71 31.68
CA ASP A 86 -17.86 11.84 32.33
C ASP A 86 -17.23 13.18 31.94
N GLY A 87 -18.09 14.12 31.51
CA GLY A 87 -17.70 15.47 31.10
C GLY A 87 -17.18 15.59 29.67
N SER A 88 -17.02 14.49 28.92
CA SER A 88 -16.73 14.54 27.49
C SER A 88 -17.87 15.23 26.71
N ASN A 89 -17.57 15.73 25.51
CA ASN A 89 -18.59 16.35 24.66
C ASN A 89 -19.70 15.35 24.32
N GLU A 90 -19.33 14.10 24.07
CA GLU A 90 -20.23 12.99 23.76
C GLU A 90 -21.11 12.62 24.96
N ASN A 91 -20.55 12.56 26.17
CA ASN A 91 -21.30 12.30 27.40
C ASN A 91 -22.29 13.42 27.71
N ASN A 92 -21.87 14.69 27.59
CA ASN A 92 -22.75 15.84 27.76
C ASN A 92 -23.89 15.85 26.73
N HIS A 93 -23.56 15.60 25.46
CA HIS A 93 -24.57 15.43 24.41
C HIS A 93 -25.51 14.26 24.71
N HIS A 94 -24.97 13.12 25.14
CA HIS A 94 -25.75 11.93 25.46
C HIS A 94 -26.77 12.20 26.57
N LYS A 95 -26.32 12.82 27.65
CA LYS A 95 -27.14 13.28 28.77
C LYS A 95 -28.20 14.29 28.33
N ALA A 96 -27.89 15.17 27.39
CA ALA A 96 -28.83 16.18 26.90
C ALA A 96 -29.92 15.60 25.98
N VAL A 97 -29.59 14.64 25.11
CA VAL A 97 -30.48 14.13 24.06
C VAL A 97 -31.19 12.84 24.47
N PHE A 98 -30.47 11.88 25.02
CA PHE A 98 -30.98 10.53 25.24
C PHE A 98 -31.28 10.25 26.73
N GLY A 99 -30.34 10.59 27.61
CA GLY A 99 -30.42 10.26 29.04
C GLY A 99 -29.05 10.09 29.65
N ASP A 100 -28.98 9.95 30.98
CA ASP A 100 -27.74 9.51 31.62
C ASP A 100 -27.33 8.13 31.08
N PRO A 101 -26.05 7.85 30.74
CA PRO A 101 -25.64 6.56 30.18
C PRO A 101 -26.00 5.35 31.05
N SER A 102 -26.21 5.52 32.36
CA SER A 102 -26.71 4.45 33.24
C SER A 102 -28.19 4.10 32.99
N ALA A 103 -29.00 5.08 32.56
CA ALA A 103 -30.42 4.91 32.23
C ALA A 103 -30.67 4.72 30.72
N TRP A 104 -29.76 5.24 29.89
CA TRP A 104 -29.80 5.13 28.44
C TRP A 104 -28.44 4.60 27.93
N PRO A 105 -28.13 3.32 28.10
CA PRO A 105 -26.84 2.76 27.73
C PRO A 105 -26.74 2.46 26.23
N TYR A 106 -25.52 2.23 25.71
CA TYR A 106 -25.22 2.06 24.29
C TYR A 106 -26.10 1.02 23.57
N GLN A 107 -26.41 -0.11 24.21
CA GLN A 107 -27.28 -1.14 23.63
C GLN A 107 -28.68 -0.64 23.26
N ASN A 108 -29.11 0.53 23.75
CA ASN A 108 -30.37 1.15 23.33
C ASN A 108 -30.31 1.61 21.87
N PHE A 109 -29.15 2.01 21.35
CA PHE A 109 -28.99 2.27 19.91
C PHE A 109 -29.17 0.99 19.08
N ILE A 110 -28.97 -0.20 19.67
CA ILE A 110 -29.13 -1.49 19.00
C ILE A 110 -30.57 -2.01 19.12
N ASN A 111 -31.09 -2.04 20.35
CA ASN A 111 -32.39 -2.64 20.69
C ASN A 111 -33.56 -1.70 20.42
N GLY A 112 -33.29 -0.40 20.37
CA GLY A 112 -34.28 0.65 20.24
C GLY A 112 -34.77 1.15 21.58
N ALA A 113 -34.79 2.48 21.75
CA ALA A 113 -35.39 3.15 22.89
C ALA A 113 -35.88 4.54 22.50
N ARG A 114 -36.69 5.18 23.36
CA ARG A 114 -37.06 6.58 23.15
C ARG A 114 -35.98 7.52 23.67
N ASP A 115 -35.67 8.58 22.93
CA ASP A 115 -34.87 9.71 23.43
C ASP A 115 -35.70 10.60 24.38
N LYS A 116 -35.11 11.69 24.90
CA LYS A 116 -35.83 12.64 25.78
C LYS A 116 -36.96 13.39 25.09
N ALA A 117 -36.92 13.52 23.76
CA ALA A 117 -37.98 14.13 22.97
C ALA A 117 -39.11 13.13 22.62
N GLY A 118 -38.96 11.85 22.97
CA GLY A 118 -39.93 10.80 22.71
C GLY A 118 -39.77 10.10 21.35
N ASN A 119 -38.73 10.43 20.58
CA ASN A 119 -38.47 9.79 19.29
C ASN A 119 -37.90 8.38 19.49
N TRP A 120 -38.32 7.43 18.66
CA TRP A 120 -37.72 6.10 18.64
C TRP A 120 -36.34 6.15 17.97
N VAL A 121 -35.30 5.73 18.69
CA VAL A 121 -33.91 5.75 18.24
C VAL A 121 -33.38 4.33 18.20
N GLN A 122 -32.95 3.90 17.01
CA GLN A 122 -32.38 2.58 16.77
C GLN A 122 -31.56 2.58 15.47
N PHE A 123 -30.49 1.80 15.42
CA PHE A 123 -29.85 1.42 14.17
C PHE A 123 -30.73 0.40 13.43
N ALA A 124 -31.54 0.91 12.51
CA ALA A 124 -32.48 0.11 11.73
C ALA A 124 -32.56 0.61 10.28
N PRO A 125 -31.44 0.62 9.53
CA PRO A 125 -31.49 0.96 8.11
C PRO A 125 -32.44 0.02 7.37
N LYS A 126 -33.30 0.60 6.54
CA LYS A 126 -34.33 -0.12 5.81
C LYS A 126 -34.01 -0.11 4.33
N LEU A 127 -34.10 -1.28 3.70
CA LEU A 127 -33.88 -1.42 2.26
C LEU A 127 -34.81 -0.49 1.47
N LYS A 128 -34.30 0.09 0.39
CA LYS A 128 -35.08 0.92 -0.53
C LYS A 128 -36.26 0.17 -1.14
N SER A 129 -36.08 -1.12 -1.44
CA SER A 129 -37.16 -2.03 -1.87
C SER A 129 -38.24 -2.24 -0.81
N ALA A 130 -37.96 -1.96 0.45
CA ALA A 130 -38.92 -1.97 1.55
C ALA A 130 -39.36 -0.54 1.97
N GLY A 131 -39.07 0.48 1.16
CA GLY A 131 -39.46 1.88 1.40
C GLY A 131 -38.55 2.63 2.37
N GLY A 132 -37.29 2.20 2.54
CA GLY A 132 -36.25 2.97 3.23
C GLY A 132 -35.26 3.65 2.27
N ASN A 133 -34.08 3.98 2.78
CA ASN A 133 -33.02 4.69 2.03
C ASN A 133 -31.78 3.82 1.74
N PHE A 134 -31.64 2.66 2.39
CA PHE A 134 -30.47 1.80 2.23
C PHE A 134 -30.57 0.97 0.95
N ASP A 135 -29.58 1.10 0.06
CA ASP A 135 -29.48 0.28 -1.15
C ASP A 135 -28.02 -0.15 -1.40
N PRO A 136 -27.65 -1.41 -1.09
CA PRO A 136 -26.28 -1.89 -1.28
C PRO A 136 -25.88 -1.95 -2.76
N ALA A 137 -26.81 -2.09 -3.70
CA ALA A 137 -26.53 -2.11 -5.14
C ALA A 137 -26.20 -0.70 -5.66
N GLU A 138 -26.88 0.33 -5.17
CA GLU A 138 -26.53 1.73 -5.48
C GLU A 138 -25.17 2.12 -4.91
N TRP A 139 -24.84 1.64 -3.70
CA TRP A 139 -23.52 1.83 -3.11
C TRP A 139 -22.43 1.16 -3.95
N ALA A 140 -22.59 -0.11 -4.29
CA ALA A 140 -21.63 -0.84 -5.12
C ALA A 140 -21.47 -0.20 -6.51
N GLN A 141 -22.55 0.28 -7.12
CA GLN A 141 -22.48 1.02 -8.39
C GLN A 141 -21.67 2.30 -8.24
N LEU A 142 -21.91 3.10 -7.20
CA LEU A 142 -21.15 4.31 -6.92
C LEU A 142 -19.65 4.01 -6.75
N PHE A 143 -19.29 2.92 -6.09
CA PHE A 143 -17.88 2.54 -5.91
C PHE A 143 -17.22 2.12 -7.22
N ALA A 144 -17.94 1.39 -8.07
CA ALA A 144 -17.48 1.05 -9.42
C ALA A 144 -17.31 2.31 -10.28
N ASP A 145 -18.27 3.24 -10.23
CA ASP A 145 -18.23 4.52 -10.95
C ASP A 145 -17.09 5.42 -10.46
N ALA A 146 -16.75 5.35 -9.17
CA ALA A 146 -15.59 6.02 -8.59
C ALA A 146 -14.25 5.42 -9.03
N GLY A 147 -14.25 4.26 -9.68
CA GLY A 147 -13.05 3.56 -10.14
C GLY A 147 -12.41 2.66 -9.09
N ALA A 148 -13.08 2.35 -7.99
CA ALA A 148 -12.56 1.36 -7.03
C ALA A 148 -12.38 -0.01 -7.71
N LYS A 149 -11.40 -0.79 -7.27
CA LYS A 149 -11.19 -2.18 -7.71
C LYS A 149 -11.49 -3.20 -6.61
N PHE A 150 -11.57 -2.73 -5.37
CA PHE A 150 -12.05 -3.47 -4.23
C PHE A 150 -12.89 -2.54 -3.35
N ALA A 151 -13.90 -3.09 -2.68
CA ALA A 151 -14.71 -2.33 -1.74
C ALA A 151 -15.25 -3.22 -0.62
N GLY A 152 -15.67 -2.63 0.49
CA GLY A 152 -16.11 -3.42 1.65
C GLY A 152 -16.60 -2.63 2.84
N PRO A 153 -17.44 -3.21 3.70
CA PRO A 153 -17.83 -2.60 4.96
C PRO A 153 -16.73 -2.75 6.01
N VAL A 154 -16.72 -1.83 6.98
CA VAL A 154 -16.38 -2.22 8.35
C VAL A 154 -17.44 -3.23 8.78
N ALA A 155 -17.12 -4.51 8.96
CA ALA A 155 -18.10 -5.52 9.36
C ALA A 155 -18.32 -5.56 10.88
N GLU A 156 -17.30 -5.19 11.64
CA GLU A 156 -17.40 -4.93 13.06
C GLU A 156 -16.33 -3.92 13.47
N HIS A 157 -16.77 -2.85 14.14
CA HIS A 157 -15.88 -1.82 14.68
C HIS A 157 -15.47 -2.19 16.12
N HIS A 158 -14.95 -1.25 16.90
CA HIS A 158 -14.60 -1.49 18.30
C HIS A 158 -15.82 -1.69 19.23
N ASP A 159 -17.03 -1.44 18.75
CA ASP A 159 -18.24 -1.32 19.56
C ASP A 159 -18.89 -2.67 19.93
N GLY A 160 -18.35 -3.78 19.42
CA GLY A 160 -18.79 -5.15 19.75
C GLY A 160 -20.01 -5.63 18.95
N TYR A 161 -20.42 -4.89 17.91
CA TYR A 161 -21.59 -5.20 17.09
C TYR A 161 -21.23 -5.81 15.74
N SER A 162 -21.58 -7.08 15.54
CA SER A 162 -21.29 -7.82 14.32
C SER A 162 -22.34 -7.52 13.23
N MET A 163 -21.95 -6.96 12.09
CA MET A 163 -22.90 -6.62 11.01
C MET A 163 -23.17 -7.76 10.02
N TRP A 164 -23.10 -9.00 10.51
CA TRP A 164 -23.42 -10.21 9.75
C TRP A 164 -24.30 -11.16 10.56
N ASN A 165 -24.75 -12.27 9.97
CA ASN A 165 -25.48 -13.30 10.70
C ASN A 165 -24.54 -14.13 11.61
N SER A 166 -24.12 -13.57 12.75
CA SER A 166 -23.16 -14.23 13.65
C SER A 166 -23.81 -15.28 14.54
N THR A 167 -23.12 -16.42 14.70
CA THR A 167 -23.46 -17.45 15.69
C THR A 167 -22.65 -17.28 16.98
N ALA A 168 -21.42 -16.78 16.88
CA ALA A 168 -20.52 -16.50 18.00
C ALA A 168 -20.92 -15.25 18.81
N ASN A 169 -21.53 -14.26 18.17
CA ASN A 169 -21.97 -13.01 18.81
C ASN A 169 -23.46 -12.75 18.56
N GLU A 170 -24.28 -12.73 19.61
CA GLU A 170 -25.71 -12.43 19.51
C GLU A 170 -26.01 -10.94 19.25
N TRP A 171 -25.05 -10.06 19.53
CA TRP A 171 -25.11 -8.64 19.19
C TRP A 171 -24.77 -8.46 17.73
N ASN A 172 -25.75 -8.78 16.88
CA ASN A 172 -25.57 -8.71 15.44
C ASN A 172 -26.80 -8.19 14.68
N SER A 173 -26.55 -7.73 13.45
CA SER A 173 -27.53 -7.09 12.56
C SER A 173 -28.73 -7.95 12.13
N VAL A 174 -28.66 -9.27 12.31
CA VAL A 174 -29.77 -10.19 12.02
C VAL A 174 -30.64 -10.44 13.26
N LYS A 175 -30.01 -10.73 14.40
CA LYS A 175 -30.72 -11.00 15.66
C LYS A 175 -31.28 -9.72 16.29
N THR A 176 -30.67 -8.56 16.03
CA THR A 176 -31.05 -7.25 16.59
C THR A 176 -31.07 -6.19 15.49
N GLY A 177 -31.38 -4.93 15.84
CA GLY A 177 -31.35 -3.81 14.87
C GLY A 177 -32.17 -4.07 13.60
N PRO A 178 -31.57 -3.98 12.40
CA PRO A 178 -32.27 -3.98 11.12
C PRO A 178 -32.89 -5.32 10.70
N LYS A 179 -32.51 -6.44 11.35
CA LYS A 179 -32.92 -7.80 10.95
C LYS A 179 -32.47 -8.17 9.53
N LEU A 180 -31.29 -7.71 9.16
CA LEU A 180 -30.68 -7.90 7.85
C LEU A 180 -29.24 -8.39 8.02
N ASP A 181 -28.82 -9.33 7.19
CA ASP A 181 -27.39 -9.69 7.09
C ASP A 181 -26.69 -8.64 6.23
N LEU A 182 -26.25 -7.54 6.87
CA LEU A 182 -25.70 -6.39 6.15
C LEU A 182 -24.41 -6.74 5.40
N LEU A 183 -23.52 -7.55 5.99
CA LEU A 183 -22.31 -8.02 5.34
C LEU A 183 -22.63 -8.86 4.09
N ARG A 184 -23.62 -9.77 4.15
CA ARG A 184 -24.05 -10.53 2.96
C ARG A 184 -24.53 -9.60 1.85
N LEU A 185 -25.43 -8.68 2.19
CA LEU A 185 -26.04 -7.75 1.25
C LEU A 185 -24.98 -6.89 0.53
N HIS A 186 -23.99 -6.39 1.27
CA HIS A 186 -22.87 -5.66 0.69
C HIS A 186 -21.95 -6.56 -0.13
N ALA A 187 -21.57 -7.73 0.39
CA ALA A 187 -20.68 -8.67 -0.30
C ALA A 187 -21.23 -9.07 -1.67
N ASP A 188 -22.52 -9.39 -1.75
CA ASP A 188 -23.17 -9.80 -2.98
C ASP A 188 -23.26 -8.62 -3.97
N ALA A 189 -23.64 -7.43 -3.50
CA ALA A 189 -23.73 -6.24 -4.34
C ALA A 189 -22.36 -5.80 -4.91
N ILE A 190 -21.30 -5.84 -4.09
CA ILE A 190 -19.93 -5.49 -4.48
C ILE A 190 -19.42 -6.47 -5.55
N ARG A 191 -19.61 -7.78 -5.33
CA ARG A 191 -19.24 -8.82 -6.31
C ARG A 191 -20.03 -8.71 -7.61
N ALA A 192 -21.32 -8.36 -7.54
CA ALA A 192 -22.15 -8.14 -8.72
C ALA A 192 -21.63 -7.00 -9.62
N LYS A 193 -20.79 -6.10 -9.11
CA LYS A 193 -20.08 -5.07 -9.89
C LYS A 193 -18.66 -5.47 -10.31
N GLY A 194 -18.27 -6.73 -10.08
CA GLY A 194 -16.94 -7.23 -10.41
C GLY A 194 -15.83 -6.69 -9.52
N LEU A 195 -16.18 -6.09 -8.38
CA LEU A 195 -15.22 -5.59 -7.40
C LEU A 195 -14.79 -6.73 -6.47
N LYS A 196 -13.52 -6.68 -6.06
CA LYS A 196 -12.96 -7.53 -5.00
C LYS A 196 -13.57 -7.15 -3.65
N LEU A 197 -13.86 -8.14 -2.79
CA LEU A 197 -14.48 -7.90 -1.50
C LEU A 197 -13.44 -7.61 -0.42
N LEU A 198 -13.55 -6.46 0.24
CA LEU A 198 -12.87 -6.15 1.48
C LEU A 198 -13.82 -6.36 2.67
N THR A 199 -13.29 -6.80 3.81
CA THR A 199 -14.00 -6.75 5.09
C THR A 199 -13.08 -6.19 6.16
N ALA A 200 -13.48 -5.09 6.80
CA ALA A 200 -12.71 -4.48 7.87
C ALA A 200 -13.22 -4.88 9.26
N LEU A 201 -12.29 -5.21 10.14
CA LEU A 201 -12.53 -5.66 11.51
C LEU A 201 -11.62 -4.90 12.49
N HIS A 202 -12.23 -4.34 13.53
CA HIS A 202 -11.55 -3.50 14.51
C HIS A 202 -11.70 -4.04 15.95
N HIS A 203 -12.18 -5.27 16.08
CA HIS A 203 -12.65 -5.88 17.33
C HIS A 203 -11.52 -6.35 18.26
N ALA A 204 -10.25 -6.07 17.95
CA ALA A 204 -9.17 -6.22 18.92
C ALA A 204 -9.25 -5.16 20.03
N TYR A 205 -9.50 -3.89 19.67
CA TYR A 205 -9.60 -2.83 20.68
C TYR A 205 -10.84 -2.94 21.58
N HIS A 206 -11.91 -3.59 21.07
CA HIS A 206 -13.17 -3.85 21.77
C HIS A 206 -12.96 -4.35 23.20
N PHE A 207 -12.18 -5.42 23.39
CA PHE A 207 -11.94 -6.04 24.70
C PHE A 207 -10.58 -5.71 25.33
N THR A 208 -9.76 -4.89 24.66
CA THR A 208 -8.41 -4.52 25.14
C THR A 208 -8.34 -3.09 25.68
N GLY A 209 -9.43 -2.32 25.56
CA GLY A 209 -9.58 -1.07 26.29
C GLY A 209 -10.72 -0.16 25.86
N TYR A 210 -11.43 -0.44 24.75
CA TYR A 210 -12.43 0.48 24.19
C TYR A 210 -13.57 0.86 25.14
N TYR A 211 -13.98 -0.04 26.04
CA TYR A 211 -15.03 0.20 27.04
C TYR A 211 -14.51 0.30 28.49
N ASP A 212 -13.30 0.83 28.69
CA ASP A 212 -12.68 1.04 30.01
C ASP A 212 -13.49 1.90 31.00
N HIS A 213 -14.39 2.77 30.51
CA HIS A 213 -15.28 3.59 31.35
C HIS A 213 -16.69 2.99 31.52
N VAL A 214 -16.96 1.81 30.96
CA VAL A 214 -18.26 1.14 31.11
C VAL A 214 -18.26 0.29 32.38
N PRO A 215 -19.24 0.46 33.29
CA PRO A 215 -19.36 -0.39 34.46
C PRO A 215 -19.48 -1.88 34.12
N ASN A 216 -19.11 -2.74 35.08
CA ASN A 216 -19.27 -4.19 34.94
C ASN A 216 -20.72 -4.57 34.66
N GLN A 217 -20.94 -5.36 33.61
CA GLN A 217 -22.26 -5.73 33.15
C GLN A 217 -22.79 -6.98 33.86
N PRO A 218 -24.09 -7.01 34.21
CA PRO A 218 -24.66 -8.05 35.05
C PRO A 218 -24.83 -9.38 34.33
N THR A 219 -25.11 -9.36 33.02
CA THR A 219 -25.37 -10.55 32.21
C THR A 219 -24.18 -10.87 31.31
N GLU A 220 -23.99 -12.15 30.99
CA GLU A 220 -22.96 -12.57 30.03
C GLU A 220 -23.15 -11.91 28.66
N SER A 221 -24.40 -11.79 28.21
CA SER A 221 -24.71 -11.16 26.94
C SER A 221 -24.25 -9.70 26.89
N LEU A 222 -24.55 -8.90 27.92
CA LEU A 222 -24.05 -7.52 27.98
C LEU A 222 -22.53 -7.49 28.14
N ARG A 223 -21.94 -8.37 28.94
CA ARG A 223 -20.47 -8.48 29.01
C ARG A 223 -19.85 -8.75 27.65
N ARG A 224 -20.50 -9.55 26.79
CA ARG A 224 -20.04 -9.78 25.40
C ARG A 224 -20.08 -8.51 24.55
N LEU A 225 -21.15 -7.72 24.62
CA LEU A 225 -21.22 -6.44 23.90
C LEU A 225 -20.10 -5.48 24.34
N PHE A 226 -19.77 -5.47 25.63
CA PHE A 226 -18.82 -4.51 26.20
C PHE A 226 -17.39 -5.06 26.41
N GLY A 227 -17.08 -6.27 25.92
CA GLY A 227 -15.72 -6.83 25.96
C GLY A 227 -15.27 -7.25 27.37
N GLN A 228 -16.20 -7.71 28.21
CA GLN A 228 -16.00 -7.97 29.64
C GLN A 228 -16.09 -9.47 30.02
N ASN A 229 -16.06 -10.42 29.06
CA ASN A 229 -16.13 -11.86 29.39
C ASN A 229 -14.79 -12.45 29.87
N GLY A 230 -13.77 -11.62 30.01
CA GLY A 230 -12.43 -12.03 30.43
C GLY A 230 -11.56 -12.46 29.25
N ARG A 231 -10.25 -12.27 29.41
CA ARG A 231 -9.26 -12.34 28.32
C ARG A 231 -9.28 -13.65 27.51
N PRO A 232 -9.41 -14.85 28.11
CA PRO A 232 -9.46 -16.09 27.33
C PRO A 232 -10.70 -16.19 26.42
N ALA A 233 -11.87 -15.82 26.94
CA ALA A 233 -13.12 -15.87 26.19
C ALA A 233 -13.14 -14.84 25.05
N GLU A 234 -12.63 -13.63 25.32
CA GLU A 234 -12.58 -12.55 24.31
C GLU A 234 -11.56 -12.84 23.20
N ASN A 235 -10.40 -13.42 23.53
CA ASN A 235 -9.43 -13.88 22.52
C ASN A 235 -10.02 -14.99 21.61
N GLN A 236 -10.77 -15.93 22.19
CA GLN A 236 -11.45 -16.97 21.42
C GLN A 236 -12.55 -16.37 20.53
N LEU A 237 -13.35 -15.44 21.07
CA LEU A 237 -14.38 -14.72 20.32
C LEU A 237 -13.78 -13.88 19.19
N TRP A 238 -12.61 -13.26 19.40
CA TRP A 238 -11.89 -12.53 18.36
C TRP A 238 -11.58 -13.42 17.15
N TYR A 239 -11.09 -14.64 17.39
CA TYR A 239 -10.82 -15.60 16.32
C TYR A 239 -12.11 -16.16 15.70
N ASP A 240 -13.11 -16.53 16.51
CA ASP A 240 -14.36 -17.10 16.02
C ASP A 240 -15.12 -16.12 15.10
N LYS A 241 -15.12 -14.82 15.42
CA LYS A 241 -15.67 -13.76 14.54
C LYS A 241 -14.96 -13.73 13.18
N LEU A 242 -13.62 -13.82 13.17
CA LEU A 242 -12.85 -13.85 11.94
C LEU A 242 -13.11 -15.11 11.12
N ARG A 243 -13.20 -16.28 11.77
CA ARG A 243 -13.54 -17.55 11.11
C ARG A 243 -14.91 -17.46 10.44
N GLU A 244 -15.93 -16.95 11.13
CA GLU A 244 -17.27 -16.76 10.55
C GLU A 244 -17.26 -15.83 9.31
N VAL A 245 -16.50 -14.73 9.37
CA VAL A 245 -16.37 -13.80 8.25
C VAL A 245 -15.66 -14.47 7.06
N VAL A 246 -14.56 -15.18 7.31
CA VAL A 246 -13.80 -15.90 6.29
C VAL A 246 -14.67 -16.96 5.62
N ASP A 247 -15.29 -17.84 6.40
CA ASP A 247 -16.03 -18.99 5.87
C ASP A 247 -17.35 -18.58 5.20
N GLY A 248 -18.05 -17.62 5.81
CA GLY A 248 -19.34 -17.16 5.30
C GLY A 248 -19.20 -16.30 4.04
N TYR A 249 -18.21 -15.42 3.99
CA TYR A 249 -18.21 -14.31 3.03
C TYR A 249 -17.03 -14.33 2.07
N GLN A 250 -16.00 -15.13 2.33
CA GLN A 250 -14.83 -15.32 1.44
C GLN A 250 -14.19 -14.00 0.97
N PRO A 251 -13.82 -13.07 1.88
CA PRO A 251 -13.20 -11.81 1.50
C PRO A 251 -11.97 -12.01 0.60
N ASP A 252 -11.70 -11.06 -0.29
CA ASP A 252 -10.42 -10.95 -1.00
C ASP A 252 -9.38 -10.23 -0.14
N LEU A 253 -9.83 -9.35 0.76
CA LEU A 253 -8.99 -8.62 1.70
C LEU A 253 -9.66 -8.58 3.09
N VAL A 254 -8.95 -9.01 4.13
CA VAL A 254 -9.35 -8.82 5.53
C VAL A 254 -8.48 -7.73 6.14
N TYR A 255 -9.13 -6.65 6.54
CA TYR A 255 -8.48 -5.50 7.16
C TYR A 255 -8.57 -5.61 8.68
N GLN A 256 -7.44 -5.48 9.37
CA GLN A 256 -7.38 -5.45 10.83
C GLN A 256 -6.89 -4.08 11.31
N ASP A 257 -7.63 -3.50 12.26
CA ASP A 257 -7.20 -2.29 12.95
C ASP A 257 -6.15 -2.59 14.04
N PHE A 258 -5.77 -1.57 14.83
CA PHE A 258 -4.74 -1.64 15.87
C PHE A 258 -5.11 -2.51 17.10
N ASN A 259 -4.16 -2.62 18.03
CA ASN A 259 -4.19 -3.41 19.27
C ASN A 259 -4.13 -4.93 19.08
N LEU A 260 -3.66 -5.40 17.92
CA LEU A 260 -3.40 -6.82 17.70
C LEU A 260 -2.27 -7.34 18.60
N THR A 261 -1.36 -6.48 19.06
CA THR A 261 -0.33 -6.85 20.06
C THR A 261 -0.92 -7.32 21.39
N GLN A 262 -2.17 -6.96 21.68
CA GLN A 262 -2.91 -7.38 22.86
C GLN A 262 -3.71 -8.68 22.62
N VAL A 263 -3.85 -9.13 21.38
CA VAL A 263 -4.47 -10.42 21.04
C VAL A 263 -3.44 -11.53 21.20
N ASP A 264 -3.86 -12.65 21.79
CA ASP A 264 -3.02 -13.83 21.97
C ASP A 264 -2.41 -14.26 20.63
N GLU A 265 -1.09 -14.48 20.61
CA GLU A 265 -0.36 -14.83 19.38
C GLU A 265 -0.92 -16.10 18.73
N ALA A 266 -1.32 -17.06 19.54
CA ALA A 266 -1.96 -18.29 19.06
C ALA A 266 -3.23 -18.00 18.24
N GLN A 267 -4.06 -17.05 18.67
CA GLN A 267 -5.28 -16.71 17.94
C GLN A 267 -4.97 -15.92 16.67
N ARG A 268 -4.01 -14.99 16.72
CA ARG A 268 -3.48 -14.30 15.53
C ARG A 268 -3.01 -15.29 14.46
N LEU A 269 -2.22 -16.29 14.85
CA LEU A 269 -1.74 -17.35 13.95
C LEU A 269 -2.84 -18.30 13.49
N ASN A 270 -3.83 -18.61 14.33
CA ASN A 270 -5.02 -19.37 13.93
C ASN A 270 -5.80 -18.64 12.84
N PHE A 271 -6.01 -17.33 12.97
CA PHE A 271 -6.65 -16.51 11.94
C PHE A 271 -5.89 -16.58 10.60
N LEU A 272 -4.59 -16.26 10.61
CA LEU A 272 -3.79 -16.21 9.39
C LEU A 272 -3.75 -17.57 8.69
N SER A 273 -3.44 -18.63 9.43
CA SER A 273 -3.41 -19.99 8.87
C SER A 273 -4.78 -20.44 8.36
N HIS A 274 -5.88 -20.16 9.07
CA HIS A 274 -7.23 -20.47 8.59
C HIS A 274 -7.55 -19.73 7.30
N TYR A 275 -7.32 -18.41 7.25
CA TYR A 275 -7.64 -17.61 6.08
C TYR A 275 -6.82 -18.00 4.85
N TYR A 276 -5.52 -18.26 5.01
CA TYR A 276 -4.66 -18.68 3.90
C TYR A 276 -4.96 -20.11 3.44
N ASN A 277 -5.33 -21.03 4.34
CA ASN A 277 -5.81 -22.36 3.93
C ASN A 277 -7.13 -22.28 3.14
N GLN A 278 -8.04 -21.41 3.56
CA GLN A 278 -9.28 -21.17 2.82
C GLN A 278 -8.99 -20.54 1.44
N ALA A 279 -8.02 -19.64 1.36
CA ALA A 279 -7.55 -19.08 0.09
C ALA A 279 -7.01 -20.16 -0.87
N VAL A 280 -6.23 -21.12 -0.36
CA VAL A 280 -5.80 -22.31 -1.13
C VAL A 280 -7.01 -23.11 -1.61
N ALA A 281 -7.97 -23.41 -0.72
CA ALA A 281 -9.16 -24.17 -1.07
C ALA A 281 -10.03 -23.46 -2.13
N TRP A 282 -10.13 -22.14 -2.07
CA TRP A 282 -10.84 -21.31 -3.06
C TRP A 282 -10.05 -21.06 -4.34
N ASN A 283 -8.78 -21.49 -4.39
CA ASN A 283 -7.84 -21.17 -5.46
C ASN A 283 -7.80 -19.65 -5.74
N LYS A 284 -7.61 -18.87 -4.67
CA LYS A 284 -7.75 -17.42 -4.66
C LYS A 284 -6.57 -16.75 -3.98
N ASP A 285 -6.02 -15.70 -4.59
CA ASP A 285 -5.08 -14.80 -3.92
C ASP A 285 -5.83 -13.87 -2.96
N VAL A 286 -5.47 -13.91 -1.67
CA VAL A 286 -6.06 -13.08 -0.62
C VAL A 286 -5.04 -12.15 0.04
N VAL A 287 -5.54 -11.11 0.71
CA VAL A 287 -4.74 -10.13 1.45
C VAL A 287 -5.21 -10.04 2.89
N ALA A 288 -4.29 -10.06 3.85
CA ALA A 288 -4.53 -9.61 5.21
C ALA A 288 -3.74 -8.32 5.45
N THR A 289 -4.36 -7.32 6.09
CA THR A 289 -3.70 -6.04 6.41
C THR A 289 -3.72 -5.77 7.89
N TYR A 290 -2.78 -4.95 8.38
CA TYR A 290 -2.61 -4.69 9.80
C TYR A 290 -1.89 -3.37 10.08
N LYS A 291 -2.12 -2.82 11.28
CA LYS A 291 -1.37 -1.68 11.83
C LYS A 291 -0.29 -2.08 12.85
N ASP A 292 -0.56 -3.12 13.65
CA ASP A 292 0.37 -3.68 14.64
C ASP A 292 0.19 -5.20 14.79
N GLY A 293 1.04 -5.86 15.57
CA GLY A 293 0.85 -7.27 15.96
C GLY A 293 1.13 -8.34 14.88
N PHE A 294 1.39 -8.01 13.62
CA PHE A 294 1.98 -8.91 12.61
C PHE A 294 3.36 -8.41 12.15
N ASP A 295 4.05 -9.14 11.27
CA ASP A 295 5.49 -8.94 10.98
C ASP A 295 5.85 -8.55 9.52
N ASN A 296 4.84 -8.27 8.68
CA ASN A 296 4.95 -7.79 7.30
C ASN A 296 5.50 -8.82 6.29
N ARG A 297 5.45 -10.12 6.61
CA ARG A 297 5.98 -11.17 5.72
C ARG A 297 4.88 -11.90 4.98
N GLY A 298 3.77 -12.23 5.67
CA GLY A 298 2.56 -12.77 5.06
C GLY A 298 1.48 -11.71 4.82
N GLU A 299 1.61 -10.53 5.43
CA GLU A 299 0.57 -9.51 5.50
C GLU A 299 1.05 -8.19 4.90
N VAL A 300 0.10 -7.33 4.52
CA VAL A 300 0.39 -5.97 4.05
C VAL A 300 0.29 -4.99 5.21
N PHE A 301 1.39 -4.30 5.50
CA PHE A 301 1.36 -3.20 6.46
C PHE A 301 0.47 -2.05 5.97
N ASP A 302 -0.45 -1.63 6.83
CA ASP A 302 -1.33 -0.49 6.66
C ASP A 302 -0.78 0.70 7.46
N PHE A 303 -0.31 1.72 6.75
CA PHE A 303 0.08 2.97 7.37
C PHE A 303 -1.16 3.76 7.79
N GLU A 304 -1.10 4.34 8.98
CA GLU A 304 -2.05 5.36 9.41
C GLU A 304 -2.21 6.50 8.40
N ARG A 305 -3.27 7.27 8.59
CA ARG A 305 -3.83 8.19 7.60
C ARG A 305 -2.81 9.05 6.86
N GLY A 306 -2.71 8.80 5.56
CA GLY A 306 -1.93 9.55 4.59
C GLY A 306 -0.54 8.97 4.27
N GLY A 307 -0.15 7.86 4.90
CA GLY A 307 0.95 7.03 4.45
C GLY A 307 2.36 7.62 4.61
N PRO A 308 3.39 6.96 4.06
CA PRO A 308 4.78 7.37 4.18
C PRO A 308 5.09 8.66 3.40
N GLY A 309 6.07 9.41 3.90
CA GLY A 309 6.56 10.65 3.28
C GLY A 309 7.38 10.41 2.01
N ASP A 310 7.92 9.20 1.84
CA ASP A 310 8.80 8.81 0.73
C ASP A 310 8.35 7.48 0.10
N LEU A 311 9.01 7.08 -0.99
CA LEU A 311 8.88 5.77 -1.62
C LEU A 311 9.24 4.68 -0.62
N MET A 312 8.38 3.66 -0.48
CA MET A 312 8.55 2.60 0.51
C MET A 312 8.44 1.20 -0.12
N SER A 313 9.16 0.25 0.46
CA SER A 313 9.12 -1.17 0.12
C SER A 313 9.21 -2.01 1.40
N PRO A 314 8.54 -3.18 1.50
CA PRO A 314 7.68 -3.82 0.50
C PRO A 314 6.38 -3.03 0.22
N TYR A 315 5.56 -3.54 -0.72
CA TYR A 315 4.29 -2.91 -1.10
C TYR A 315 3.39 -2.75 0.13
N TRP A 316 2.73 -1.61 0.25
CA TRP A 316 2.00 -1.21 1.46
C TRP A 316 0.62 -0.65 1.13
N MET A 317 -0.19 -0.42 2.15
CA MET A 317 -1.47 0.27 2.05
C MET A 317 -1.54 1.43 3.04
N THR A 318 -2.40 2.40 2.77
CA THR A 318 -2.85 3.37 3.79
C THR A 318 -4.33 3.63 3.62
N ASP A 319 -5.00 3.91 4.71
CA ASP A 319 -6.35 4.44 4.74
C ASP A 319 -6.37 5.99 4.66
N ASP A 320 -7.42 6.53 4.06
CA ASP A 320 -7.73 7.96 4.09
C ASP A 320 -9.25 8.16 4.14
N SER A 321 -9.73 9.38 4.33
CA SER A 321 -11.15 9.68 4.44
C SER A 321 -11.56 10.88 3.59
N ILE A 322 -12.73 10.78 2.95
CA ILE A 322 -13.36 11.94 2.31
C ILE A 322 -13.69 13.02 3.35
N SER A 323 -13.99 12.59 4.58
CA SER A 323 -14.36 13.47 5.68
C SER A 323 -13.14 14.08 6.37
N SER A 324 -13.23 15.38 6.65
CA SER A 324 -12.19 16.14 7.36
C SER A 324 -12.34 16.14 8.88
N SER A 325 -13.32 15.41 9.43
CA SER A 325 -13.63 15.42 10.87
C SER A 325 -13.66 14.04 11.52
N SER A 326 -14.34 13.06 10.92
CA SER A 326 -14.52 11.71 11.48
C SER A 326 -14.65 10.65 10.39
N TRP A 327 -14.39 9.38 10.73
CA TRP A 327 -14.60 8.26 9.83
C TRP A 327 -16.08 7.94 9.61
N CYS A 328 -16.94 8.07 10.63
CA CYS A 328 -18.39 7.93 10.47
C CYS A 328 -19.11 9.27 10.24
N TYR A 329 -20.39 9.21 9.89
CA TYR A 329 -21.20 10.40 9.68
C TYR A 329 -21.44 11.15 11.00
N THR A 330 -21.31 12.47 10.96
CA THR A 330 -21.73 13.38 12.04
C THR A 330 -22.49 14.57 11.47
N ASN A 331 -23.37 15.16 12.27
CA ASN A 331 -24.07 16.38 11.89
C ASN A 331 -23.05 17.52 11.73
N GLY A 332 -23.02 18.13 10.54
CA GLY A 332 -22.03 19.15 10.20
C GLY A 332 -20.68 18.60 9.73
N ILE A 333 -20.60 17.31 9.36
CA ILE A 333 -19.39 16.68 8.80
C ILE A 333 -18.79 17.52 7.66
N GLY A 334 -17.48 17.77 7.77
CA GLY A 334 -16.70 18.47 6.73
C GLY A 334 -16.14 17.48 5.71
N TYR A 335 -15.89 17.96 4.49
CA TYR A 335 -15.26 17.17 3.43
C TYR A 335 -14.02 17.87 2.89
N TYR A 336 -12.99 17.09 2.55
CA TYR A 336 -11.88 17.61 1.73
C TYR A 336 -12.33 17.88 0.30
N SER A 337 -11.55 18.67 -0.44
CA SER A 337 -11.80 18.85 -1.86
C SER A 337 -11.55 17.55 -2.63
N MET A 338 -12.30 17.35 -3.73
CA MET A 338 -12.07 16.23 -4.66
C MET A 338 -10.61 16.18 -5.13
N LYS A 339 -10.04 17.35 -5.42
CA LYS A 339 -8.67 17.48 -5.91
C LYS A 339 -7.63 17.08 -4.86
N ALA A 340 -7.82 17.43 -3.58
CA ALA A 340 -6.91 17.01 -2.51
C ALA A 340 -6.89 15.48 -2.33
N ILE A 341 -8.07 14.84 -2.38
CA ILE A 341 -8.18 13.38 -2.29
C ILE A 341 -7.53 12.71 -3.52
N LEU A 342 -7.82 13.21 -4.73
CA LEU A 342 -7.22 12.67 -5.94
C LEU A 342 -5.69 12.83 -5.96
N HIS A 343 -5.17 13.98 -5.56
CA HIS A 343 -3.72 14.22 -5.53
C HIS A 343 -3.03 13.33 -4.49
N SER A 344 -3.69 13.10 -3.34
CA SER A 344 -3.23 12.13 -2.35
C SER A 344 -3.21 10.71 -2.93
N LEU A 345 -4.25 10.29 -3.65
CA LEU A 345 -4.31 8.99 -4.32
C LEU A 345 -3.14 8.78 -5.29
N LEU A 346 -2.86 9.78 -6.15
CA LEU A 346 -1.75 9.75 -7.10
C LEU A 346 -0.38 9.69 -6.39
N ASP A 347 -0.23 10.41 -5.27
CA ASP A 347 0.97 10.36 -4.44
C ASP A 347 1.20 8.96 -3.87
N ARG A 348 0.18 8.29 -3.32
CA ARG A 348 0.34 6.97 -2.68
C ARG A 348 0.78 5.92 -3.69
N VAL A 349 0.16 5.92 -4.87
CA VAL A 349 0.51 4.99 -5.95
C VAL A 349 1.94 5.21 -6.45
N SER A 350 2.39 6.46 -6.57
CA SER A 350 3.77 6.77 -6.95
C SER A 350 4.81 6.29 -5.94
N LYS A 351 4.41 6.16 -4.67
CA LYS A 351 5.24 5.70 -3.54
C LYS A 351 5.11 4.20 -3.25
N ASN A 352 4.62 3.43 -4.21
CA ASN A 352 4.51 1.97 -4.15
C ASN A 352 3.41 1.46 -3.19
N GLY A 353 2.34 2.24 -3.01
CA GLY A 353 1.23 1.89 -2.14
C GLY A 353 -0.13 1.82 -2.85
N THR A 354 -1.09 1.27 -2.12
CA THR A 354 -2.53 1.32 -2.43
C THR A 354 -3.22 2.24 -1.42
N MET A 355 -4.24 2.99 -1.85
CA MET A 355 -5.07 3.82 -0.95
C MET A 355 -6.45 3.20 -0.77
N LEU A 356 -6.88 3.06 0.48
CA LEU A 356 -8.21 2.66 0.89
C LEU A 356 -8.98 3.88 1.38
N LEU A 357 -9.97 4.35 0.61
CA LEU A 357 -10.71 5.58 0.94
C LEU A 357 -11.98 5.27 1.71
N ASN A 358 -12.11 5.84 2.91
CA ASN A 358 -13.30 5.82 3.73
C ASN A 358 -14.35 6.81 3.21
N ILE A 359 -15.61 6.37 3.26
CA ILE A 359 -16.79 7.24 3.23
C ILE A 359 -17.62 7.09 4.52
N ALA A 360 -18.49 8.06 4.77
CA ALA A 360 -19.26 8.21 6.00
C ALA A 360 -20.77 8.27 5.70
N PRO A 361 -21.43 7.13 5.44
CA PRO A 361 -22.88 7.07 5.24
C PRO A 361 -23.66 7.44 6.51
N MET A 362 -24.84 8.04 6.34
CA MET A 362 -25.77 8.30 7.43
C MET A 362 -26.37 6.99 7.98
N ALA A 363 -26.83 6.98 9.23
CA ALA A 363 -27.36 5.79 9.90
C ALA A 363 -28.51 5.07 9.16
N ASP A 364 -29.27 5.78 8.33
CA ASP A 364 -30.38 5.24 7.54
C ASP A 364 -29.95 4.55 6.22
N GLY A 365 -28.66 4.61 5.89
CA GLY A 365 -28.08 4.08 4.65
C GLY A 365 -27.92 5.10 3.52
N THR A 366 -28.18 6.39 3.78
CA THR A 366 -27.95 7.46 2.79
C THR A 366 -26.47 7.82 2.72
N ILE A 367 -25.86 7.76 1.52
CA ILE A 367 -24.54 8.38 1.27
C ILE A 367 -24.74 9.86 0.94
N PRO A 368 -24.18 10.81 1.72
CA PRO A 368 -24.34 12.24 1.47
C PRO A 368 -23.88 12.68 0.07
N ALA A 369 -24.59 13.65 -0.52
CA ALA A 369 -24.32 14.13 -1.88
C ALA A 369 -22.91 14.69 -2.07
N GLY A 370 -22.32 15.31 -1.04
CA GLY A 370 -20.94 15.79 -1.07
C GLY A 370 -19.93 14.66 -1.29
N GLN A 371 -20.12 13.53 -0.62
CA GLN A 371 -19.27 12.35 -0.77
C GLN A 371 -19.44 11.72 -2.15
N ARG A 372 -20.69 11.62 -2.64
CA ARG A 372 -20.98 11.16 -4.02
C ARG A 372 -20.27 12.02 -5.07
N THR A 373 -20.31 13.34 -4.92
CA THR A 373 -19.68 14.28 -5.84
C THR A 373 -18.16 14.07 -5.91
N ILE A 374 -17.51 13.89 -4.76
CA ILE A 374 -16.07 13.63 -4.69
C ILE A 374 -15.73 12.29 -5.35
N LEU A 375 -16.45 11.23 -5.01
CA LEU A 375 -16.25 9.89 -5.59
C LEU A 375 -16.41 9.88 -7.11
N LEU A 376 -17.46 10.50 -7.64
CA LEU A 376 -17.69 10.57 -9.09
C LEU A 376 -16.64 11.45 -9.78
N GLY A 377 -16.15 12.51 -9.13
CA GLY A 377 -15.04 13.32 -9.65
C GLY A 377 -13.74 12.53 -9.76
N ILE A 378 -13.40 11.71 -8.77
CA ILE A 378 -12.27 10.77 -8.81
C ILE A 378 -12.48 9.75 -9.95
N GLY A 379 -13.68 9.18 -10.04
CA GLY A 379 -14.06 8.22 -11.09
C GLY A 379 -13.88 8.77 -12.50
N ASN A 380 -14.30 10.02 -12.74
CA ASN A 380 -14.11 10.69 -14.03
C ASN A 380 -12.63 10.81 -14.41
N TYR A 381 -11.76 11.17 -13.46
CA TYR A 381 -10.32 11.20 -13.69
C TYR A 381 -9.76 9.80 -13.99
N LEU A 382 -10.11 8.80 -13.19
CA LEU A 382 -9.56 7.44 -13.31
C LEU A 382 -10.06 6.71 -14.55
N LYS A 383 -11.30 6.97 -14.99
CA LYS A 383 -11.82 6.46 -16.28
C LYS A 383 -10.95 6.93 -17.44
N ARG A 384 -10.48 8.16 -17.37
CA ARG A 384 -9.72 8.83 -18.41
C ARG A 384 -8.23 8.49 -18.39
N PHE A 385 -7.60 8.57 -17.22
CA PHE A 385 -6.15 8.40 -17.03
C PHE A 385 -5.78 7.06 -16.38
N GLY A 386 -6.71 6.09 -16.36
CA GLY A 386 -6.50 4.80 -15.71
C GLY A 386 -5.28 4.03 -16.21
N GLU A 387 -4.84 4.25 -17.46
CA GLU A 387 -3.62 3.66 -18.03
C GLU A 387 -2.34 4.03 -17.25
N SER A 388 -2.26 5.25 -16.70
CA SER A 388 -1.11 5.70 -15.91
C SER A 388 -1.24 5.38 -14.43
N PHE A 389 -2.27 4.62 -14.04
CA PHE A 389 -2.63 4.38 -12.65
C PHE A 389 -2.78 2.89 -12.36
N TYR A 390 -3.81 2.23 -12.92
CA TYR A 390 -4.06 0.81 -12.71
C TYR A 390 -2.98 -0.05 -13.36
N GLY A 391 -2.61 -1.15 -12.70
CA GLY A 391 -1.59 -2.07 -13.21
C GLY A 391 -0.17 -1.48 -13.31
N THR A 392 0.03 -0.21 -12.97
CA THR A 392 1.36 0.40 -12.91
C THR A 392 2.11 -0.03 -11.65
N ARG A 393 3.37 0.37 -11.54
CA ARG A 393 4.13 0.32 -10.29
C ARG A 393 4.87 1.63 -10.10
N ALA A 394 5.37 1.84 -8.89
CA ALA A 394 6.29 2.93 -8.62
C ALA A 394 7.54 2.83 -9.50
N TRP A 395 8.06 4.00 -9.85
CA TRP A 395 9.39 4.13 -10.42
C TRP A 395 10.43 4.34 -9.31
N ALA A 396 11.71 4.43 -9.66
CA ALA A 396 12.79 4.64 -8.70
C ALA A 396 12.73 5.99 -7.95
N VAL A 397 11.98 6.95 -8.48
CA VAL A 397 11.67 8.22 -7.83
C VAL A 397 10.16 8.42 -7.89
N TYR A 398 9.52 8.69 -6.75
CA TYR A 398 8.06 8.82 -6.69
C TYR A 398 7.56 10.12 -7.31
N GLY A 399 8.34 11.20 -7.24
CA GLY A 399 7.90 12.51 -7.70
C GLY A 399 8.89 13.64 -7.45
N GLU A 400 8.49 14.83 -7.86
CA GLU A 400 9.17 16.10 -7.61
C GLU A 400 8.17 17.21 -7.28
N GLY A 401 8.68 18.36 -6.84
CA GLY A 401 7.89 19.52 -6.47
C GLY A 401 7.87 19.85 -4.97
N PRO A 402 7.34 21.04 -4.63
CA PRO A 402 7.37 21.56 -3.27
C PRO A 402 6.37 20.87 -2.33
N THR A 403 5.29 20.27 -2.84
CA THR A 403 4.22 19.72 -2.01
C THR A 403 4.59 18.34 -1.51
N LYS A 404 4.81 18.24 -0.19
CA LYS A 404 5.04 16.99 0.53
C LYS A 404 3.72 16.46 1.09
N MET A 405 3.55 15.14 1.00
CA MET A 405 2.36 14.42 1.46
C MET A 405 2.80 13.19 2.25
N GLY A 406 2.08 12.84 3.32
CA GLY A 406 2.43 11.74 4.23
C GLY A 406 3.61 12.04 5.15
N GLY A 407 4.09 11.03 5.87
CA GLY A 407 5.27 11.11 6.75
C GLY A 407 5.00 11.45 8.21
N GLY A 408 3.74 11.36 8.66
CA GLY A 408 3.34 11.50 10.05
C GLY A 408 2.26 10.47 10.43
N SER A 409 1.93 10.37 11.72
CA SER A 409 0.91 9.42 12.20
C SER A 409 -0.47 9.73 11.64
N PHE A 410 -0.89 11.00 11.56
CA PHE A 410 -2.11 11.40 10.87
C PHE A 410 -1.80 12.65 10.04
N THR A 411 -2.01 12.56 8.74
CA THR A 411 -1.84 13.70 7.83
C THR A 411 -3.13 14.00 7.08
N THR A 412 -3.25 15.23 6.60
CA THR A 412 -4.42 15.66 5.83
C THR A 412 -4.11 15.65 4.34
N PRO A 413 -5.09 15.29 3.49
CA PRO A 413 -4.99 15.46 2.05
C PRO A 413 -4.71 16.93 1.70
N VAL A 414 -3.74 17.16 0.82
CA VAL A 414 -3.38 18.49 0.33
C VAL A 414 -3.42 18.53 -1.19
N GLU A 415 -3.79 19.69 -1.74
CA GLU A 415 -3.73 19.89 -3.18
C GLU A 415 -2.29 20.15 -3.62
N GLY A 416 -1.75 19.25 -4.45
CA GLY A 416 -0.59 19.56 -5.28
C GLY A 416 -0.80 20.73 -6.24
N THR A 417 0.33 21.23 -6.74
CA THR A 417 0.43 22.39 -7.63
C THR A 417 0.86 21.98 -9.04
N ARG A 418 0.86 22.93 -9.97
CA ARG A 418 1.36 22.73 -11.35
C ARG A 418 2.88 22.45 -11.45
N THR A 419 3.62 22.49 -10.35
CA THR A 419 5.04 22.12 -10.30
C THR A 419 5.29 20.83 -9.53
N ASP A 420 4.23 20.16 -9.07
CA ASP A 420 4.31 18.84 -8.47
C ASP A 420 4.08 17.76 -9.53
N VAL A 421 4.99 16.78 -9.57
CA VAL A 421 4.93 15.65 -10.49
C VAL A 421 4.94 14.36 -9.68
N ARG A 422 4.17 13.36 -10.13
CA ARG A 422 4.16 11.99 -9.61
C ARG A 422 4.42 11.01 -10.74
N PHE A 423 5.30 10.04 -10.47
CA PHE A 423 5.76 9.07 -11.46
C PHE A 423 5.17 7.69 -11.18
N THR A 424 4.71 7.05 -12.25
CA THR A 424 4.41 5.62 -12.29
C THR A 424 5.01 5.04 -13.56
N ARG A 425 5.21 3.73 -13.61
CA ARG A 425 5.74 3.05 -14.80
C ARG A 425 4.93 1.81 -15.15
N SER A 426 4.97 1.41 -16.42
CA SER A 426 4.35 0.17 -16.89
C SER A 426 5.03 -1.07 -16.30
N LYS A 427 4.35 -2.23 -16.31
CA LYS A 427 4.89 -3.47 -15.73
C LYS A 427 6.13 -3.98 -16.44
N ASP A 428 6.12 -3.93 -17.77
CA ASP A 428 7.27 -4.25 -18.63
C ASP A 428 8.40 -3.22 -18.54
N ASN A 429 8.16 -2.12 -17.81
CA ASN A 429 9.10 -1.05 -17.52
C ASN A 429 9.67 -0.42 -18.79
N THR A 430 8.83 -0.23 -19.81
CA THR A 430 9.18 0.47 -21.07
C THR A 430 8.50 1.83 -21.20
N VAL A 431 7.54 2.14 -20.32
CA VAL A 431 6.81 3.41 -20.28
C VAL A 431 6.92 4.04 -18.90
N LEU A 432 7.27 5.33 -18.87
CA LEU A 432 7.20 6.18 -17.69
C LEU A 432 6.06 7.19 -17.86
N TYR A 433 5.17 7.26 -16.88
CA TYR A 433 4.12 8.27 -16.80
C TYR A 433 4.57 9.37 -15.84
N ALA A 434 4.59 10.60 -16.33
CA ALA A 434 4.81 11.80 -15.53
C ALA A 434 3.47 12.53 -15.37
N THR A 435 2.87 12.41 -14.18
CA THR A 435 1.60 13.05 -13.84
C THR A 435 1.85 14.37 -13.15
N VAL A 436 1.52 15.49 -13.78
CA VAL A 436 1.65 16.84 -13.19
C VAL A 436 0.33 17.26 -12.54
N LEU A 437 0.39 17.74 -11.29
CA LEU A 437 -0.77 18.01 -10.44
C LEU A 437 -1.43 19.38 -10.70
N GLY A 438 -1.36 19.82 -11.96
CA GLY A 438 -1.91 21.06 -12.48
C GLY A 438 -1.25 21.43 -13.81
N TRP A 439 -1.92 22.19 -14.68
CA TRP A 439 -1.37 22.52 -16.00
C TRP A 439 -0.11 23.41 -15.87
N PRO A 440 1.07 22.98 -16.38
CA PRO A 440 2.31 23.71 -16.17
C PRO A 440 2.55 24.86 -17.17
N GLY A 441 1.69 25.00 -18.19
CA GLY A 441 1.84 25.98 -19.26
C GLY A 441 2.30 25.32 -20.57
N SER A 442 2.96 26.09 -21.45
CA SER A 442 3.42 25.59 -22.75
C SER A 442 4.66 24.69 -22.67
N THR A 443 5.38 24.73 -21.56
CA THR A 443 6.59 23.92 -21.37
C THR A 443 6.54 23.27 -20.00
N PHE A 444 6.69 21.95 -19.97
CA PHE A 444 6.70 21.15 -18.75
C PHE A 444 8.13 20.67 -18.47
N PRO A 445 8.85 21.30 -17.54
CA PRO A 445 10.17 20.84 -17.12
C PRO A 445 10.04 19.66 -16.14
N ILE A 446 10.72 18.56 -16.43
CA ILE A 446 10.83 17.40 -15.52
C ILE A 446 12.27 17.32 -15.02
N THR A 447 12.53 17.82 -13.81
CA THR A 447 13.90 18.04 -13.29
C THR A 447 14.63 16.75 -12.97
N THR A 448 13.88 15.73 -12.55
CA THR A 448 14.38 14.37 -12.29
C THR A 448 14.96 13.72 -13.55
N LEU A 449 14.57 14.23 -14.72
CA LEU A 449 14.98 13.75 -16.03
C LEU A 449 16.09 14.61 -16.70
N GLY A 450 16.76 15.50 -15.96
CA GLY A 450 17.91 16.26 -16.46
C GLY A 450 19.13 15.38 -16.81
N SER A 451 19.94 15.79 -17.79
CA SER A 451 21.08 15.01 -18.28
C SER A 451 22.21 14.86 -17.27
N ASN A 452 22.25 15.70 -16.23
CA ASN A 452 23.13 15.53 -15.08
C ASN A 452 22.76 14.32 -14.18
N ARG A 453 21.54 13.79 -14.31
CA ARG A 453 20.99 12.73 -13.42
C ARG A 453 20.69 11.42 -14.13
N ILE A 454 20.42 11.45 -15.43
CA ILE A 454 19.92 10.29 -16.18
C ILE A 454 20.16 10.45 -17.69
N ASN A 455 20.55 9.36 -18.36
CA ASN A 455 20.68 9.30 -19.82
C ASN A 455 19.36 8.84 -20.46
N LEU A 456 18.82 9.63 -21.38
CA LEU A 456 17.55 9.37 -22.08
C LEU A 456 17.71 9.10 -23.57
N SER A 457 18.89 8.65 -24.02
CA SER A 457 19.17 8.30 -25.42
C SER A 457 18.23 7.21 -25.99
N ASN A 458 17.58 6.43 -25.13
CA ASN A 458 16.59 5.43 -25.51
C ASN A 458 15.13 5.92 -25.46
N LEU A 459 14.87 7.20 -25.18
CA LEU A 459 13.54 7.80 -25.25
C LEU A 459 13.10 7.88 -26.72
N VAL A 460 11.97 7.26 -27.06
CA VAL A 460 11.47 7.19 -28.45
C VAL A 460 10.27 8.07 -28.72
N SER A 461 9.45 8.38 -27.72
CA SER A 461 8.30 9.28 -27.90
C SER A 461 7.80 9.87 -26.59
N ALA A 462 7.15 11.02 -26.72
CA ALA A 462 6.37 11.67 -25.67
C ALA A 462 4.95 11.95 -26.17
N GLN A 463 3.96 11.69 -25.32
CA GLN A 463 2.54 11.91 -25.63
C GLN A 463 1.84 12.53 -24.43
N LEU A 464 0.89 13.44 -24.66
CA LEU A 464 -0.04 13.93 -23.64
C LEU A 464 -1.32 13.10 -23.70
N LEU A 465 -1.71 12.46 -22.60
CA LEU A 465 -2.98 11.71 -22.56
C LEU A 465 -4.18 12.67 -22.72
N GLY A 466 -5.14 12.28 -23.56
CA GLY A 466 -6.24 13.10 -24.06
C GLY A 466 -7.51 13.06 -23.20
N PRO A 467 -8.60 13.74 -23.62
CA PRO A 467 -9.91 13.85 -22.92
C PRO A 467 -10.58 12.53 -22.62
N ASP A 468 -10.36 11.54 -23.47
CA ASP A 468 -11.02 10.24 -23.38
C ASP A 468 -9.99 9.13 -23.18
N ALA A 469 -10.43 8.04 -22.55
CA ALA A 469 -9.59 6.86 -22.33
C ALA A 469 -9.02 6.35 -23.67
N GLY A 470 -7.72 6.07 -23.71
CA GLY A 470 -7.02 5.60 -24.91
C GLY A 470 -6.73 6.67 -25.96
N THR A 471 -7.08 7.94 -25.72
CA THR A 471 -6.67 9.05 -26.59
C THR A 471 -5.37 9.66 -26.10
N ALA A 472 -4.49 10.07 -27.02
CA ALA A 472 -3.25 10.76 -26.70
C ALA A 472 -2.83 11.67 -27.86
N THR A 473 -2.26 12.82 -27.52
CA THR A 473 -1.68 13.76 -28.48
C THR A 473 -0.18 13.55 -28.52
N ALA A 474 0.37 13.24 -29.71
CA ALA A 474 1.81 13.18 -29.91
C ALA A 474 2.44 14.56 -29.65
N LEU A 475 3.51 14.57 -28.87
CA LEU A 475 4.28 15.79 -28.58
C LEU A 475 5.58 15.77 -29.40
N PRO A 476 6.17 16.96 -29.69
CA PRO A 476 7.53 17.02 -30.20
C PRO A 476 8.50 16.28 -29.27
N MET A 477 9.58 15.73 -29.83
CA MET A 477 10.60 15.07 -29.02
C MET A 477 11.12 16.02 -27.93
N PRO A 478 11.07 15.63 -26.65
CA PRO A 478 11.51 16.50 -25.56
C PRO A 478 13.01 16.83 -25.66
N VAL A 479 13.37 18.04 -25.25
CA VAL A 479 14.76 18.49 -25.23
C VAL A 479 15.33 18.27 -23.84
N GLN A 480 16.39 17.49 -23.72
CA GLN A 480 17.07 17.25 -22.44
C GLN A 480 18.23 18.23 -22.28
N ASP A 481 18.25 18.98 -21.18
CA ASP A 481 19.39 19.79 -20.76
C ASP A 481 19.90 19.32 -19.39
N ALA A 482 20.96 19.96 -18.89
CA ALA A 482 21.58 19.59 -17.61
C ALA A 482 20.63 19.72 -16.40
N SER A 483 19.55 20.48 -16.50
CA SER A 483 18.62 20.75 -15.39
C SER A 483 17.32 19.96 -15.48
N ALA A 484 16.84 19.63 -16.68
CA ALA A 484 15.55 18.96 -16.88
C ALA A 484 15.40 18.32 -18.26
N LEU A 485 14.39 17.44 -18.37
CA LEU A 485 13.75 17.14 -19.65
C LEU A 485 12.64 18.16 -19.90
N ARG A 486 12.73 18.93 -20.99
CA ARG A 486 11.74 19.94 -21.36
C ARG A 486 10.76 19.36 -22.37
N VAL A 487 9.54 19.10 -21.90
CA VAL A 487 8.44 18.63 -22.74
C VAL A 487 7.64 19.84 -23.24
N GLN A 488 7.51 20.00 -24.55
CA GLN A 488 6.67 21.04 -25.13
C GLN A 488 5.21 20.59 -25.14
N LEU A 489 4.34 21.35 -24.48
CA LEU A 489 2.90 21.11 -24.43
C LEU A 489 2.17 21.94 -25.51
N PRO A 490 0.93 21.55 -25.90
CA PRO A 490 0.24 22.15 -27.04
C PRO A 490 -0.06 23.65 -26.91
N SER A 491 -0.23 24.16 -25.69
CA SER A 491 -0.59 25.56 -25.46
C SER A 491 -0.27 26.03 -24.04
N ALA A 492 -0.32 27.35 -23.80
CA ALA A 492 -0.19 27.91 -22.46
C ALA A 492 -1.37 27.57 -21.53
N ASN A 493 -2.56 27.36 -22.10
CA ASN A 493 -3.76 26.97 -21.36
C ASN A 493 -4.02 25.46 -21.48
N PRO A 494 -4.71 24.84 -20.50
CA PRO A 494 -5.02 23.42 -20.60
C PRO A 494 -5.98 23.16 -21.77
N PRO A 495 -5.77 22.09 -22.56
CA PRO A 495 -6.63 21.75 -23.70
C PRO A 495 -8.01 21.19 -23.28
N PHE A 496 -8.18 20.87 -22.00
CA PHE A 496 -9.41 20.37 -21.37
C PHE A 496 -9.30 20.61 -19.86
N ASP A 497 -10.43 20.63 -19.14
CA ASP A 497 -10.39 20.69 -17.68
C ASP A 497 -10.01 19.33 -17.08
N SER A 498 -9.11 19.35 -16.10
CA SER A 498 -8.66 18.20 -15.35
C SER A 498 -7.86 18.65 -14.11
N PRO A 499 -8.01 17.97 -12.95
CA PRO A 499 -7.21 18.27 -11.76
C PRO A 499 -5.72 17.95 -11.92
N ALA A 500 -5.37 16.98 -12.78
CA ALA A 500 -4.00 16.61 -13.11
C ALA A 500 -3.88 16.16 -14.58
N TYR A 501 -2.65 16.15 -15.12
CA TYR A 501 -2.38 15.85 -16.54
C TYR A 501 -1.23 14.86 -16.64
N VAL A 502 -1.28 13.98 -17.64
CA VAL A 502 -0.31 12.87 -17.77
C VAL A 502 0.46 12.97 -19.07
N VAL A 503 1.79 13.04 -18.95
CA VAL A 503 2.70 12.82 -20.07
C VAL A 503 3.21 11.38 -20.04
N LYS A 504 3.00 10.65 -21.12
CA LYS A 504 3.49 9.30 -21.37
C LYS A 504 4.81 9.36 -22.13
N LEU A 505 5.88 8.85 -21.52
CA LEU A 505 7.22 8.75 -22.11
C LEU A 505 7.51 7.28 -22.43
N THR A 506 7.73 6.96 -23.70
CA THR A 506 7.99 5.58 -24.15
C THR A 506 9.46 5.43 -24.53
N PHE A 507 10.06 4.30 -24.16
CA PHE A 507 11.46 3.99 -24.38
C PHE A 507 11.61 2.75 -25.28
N SER A 508 12.68 2.68 -26.09
CA SER A 508 13.01 1.50 -26.90
C SER A 508 13.52 0.31 -26.08
N GLY A 509 13.73 0.52 -24.78
CA GLY A 509 14.14 -0.47 -23.81
C GLY A 509 13.59 -0.10 -22.43
N GLN A 510 14.30 -0.52 -21.38
CA GLN A 510 13.88 -0.24 -20.01
C GLN A 510 13.91 1.27 -19.70
N VAL A 511 12.95 1.75 -18.93
CA VAL A 511 12.94 3.11 -18.36
C VAL A 511 14.22 3.27 -17.52
N PRO A 512 15.10 4.24 -17.82
CA PRO A 512 16.32 4.44 -17.04
C PRO A 512 15.98 4.92 -15.61
N THR A 513 16.91 4.84 -14.65
CA THR A 513 16.68 5.26 -13.25
C THR A 513 17.63 6.39 -12.82
N PRO A 514 17.19 7.42 -12.08
CA PRO A 514 18.08 8.51 -11.65
C PRO A 514 19.20 7.99 -10.74
N GLY A 515 20.41 8.50 -10.92
CA GLY A 515 21.63 7.86 -10.37
C GLY A 515 22.32 6.93 -11.37
N SER A 516 21.71 6.70 -12.53
CA SER A 516 22.42 6.35 -13.77
C SER A 516 22.97 7.60 -14.49
N GLY A 517 23.37 8.63 -13.72
CA GLY A 517 24.34 9.57 -14.26
C GLY A 517 25.57 8.79 -14.71
N PRO A 518 26.35 9.25 -15.71
CA PRO A 518 27.55 8.54 -16.09
C PRO A 518 28.39 8.33 -14.83
N LEU A 519 28.63 7.06 -14.48
CA LEU A 519 29.67 6.74 -13.52
C LEU A 519 30.95 7.44 -14.00
N PRO A 520 31.77 7.99 -13.11
CA PRO A 520 33.02 8.60 -13.55
C PRO A 520 33.77 7.60 -14.43
N THR A 521 34.10 8.00 -15.65
CA THR A 521 34.84 7.17 -16.60
C THR A 521 36.32 7.03 -16.20
N GLY A 522 36.79 7.92 -15.32
CA GLY A 522 38.11 7.91 -14.69
C GLY A 522 38.13 7.26 -13.31
N TRP A 523 39.13 7.63 -12.50
CA TRP A 523 39.28 7.14 -11.14
C TRP A 523 38.25 7.78 -10.22
N SER A 524 37.74 6.99 -9.27
CA SER A 524 36.74 7.40 -8.29
C SER A 524 37.17 7.03 -6.88
N ARG A 525 36.77 7.82 -5.89
CA ARG A 525 36.68 7.33 -4.51
C ARG A 525 35.28 6.78 -4.25
N ILE A 526 35.22 5.71 -3.46
CA ILE A 526 33.97 5.07 -3.04
C ILE A 526 33.90 5.18 -1.52
N ALA A 527 33.05 6.06 -0.98
CA ALA A 527 33.01 6.39 0.45
C ALA A 527 31.74 5.87 1.13
N ASN A 528 31.88 5.19 2.26
CA ASN A 528 30.75 4.68 3.03
C ASN A 528 30.01 5.83 3.71
N VAL A 529 28.67 5.80 3.70
CA VAL A 529 27.85 6.89 4.25
C VAL A 529 27.87 6.91 5.78
N THR A 530 28.00 5.76 6.46
CA THR A 530 28.09 5.72 7.93
C THR A 530 29.45 6.15 8.43
N THR A 531 30.53 5.55 7.91
CA THR A 531 31.87 5.75 8.47
C THR A 531 32.58 6.97 7.91
N GLY A 532 32.18 7.44 6.72
CA GLY A 532 32.93 8.44 5.95
C GLY A 532 34.27 7.93 5.39
N LEU A 533 34.66 6.68 5.70
CA LEU A 533 35.87 6.05 5.19
C LEU A 533 35.66 5.58 3.76
N VAL A 534 36.75 5.50 3.01
CA VAL A 534 36.76 5.09 1.60
C VAL A 534 37.22 3.65 1.43
N LEU A 535 36.71 2.97 0.40
CA LEU A 535 37.12 1.62 0.03
C LEU A 535 38.63 1.59 -0.25
N ASP A 536 39.33 0.63 0.36
CA ASP A 536 40.78 0.51 0.35
C ASP A 536 41.22 -0.87 -0.13
N GLY A 537 42.09 -0.87 -1.16
CA GLY A 537 42.74 -2.07 -1.69
C GLY A 537 43.94 -2.53 -0.86
N GLY A 538 44.38 -1.77 0.13
CA GLY A 538 45.51 -2.13 1.01
C GLY A 538 46.89 -2.03 0.37
N GLY A 539 47.00 -1.42 -0.82
CA GLY A 539 48.25 -1.27 -1.57
C GLY A 539 48.58 -2.48 -2.44
N SER A 540 49.86 -2.82 -2.52
CA SER A 540 50.35 -4.01 -3.24
C SER A 540 50.16 -5.27 -2.40
N VAL A 541 48.96 -5.83 -2.44
CA VAL A 541 48.57 -7.05 -1.71
C VAL A 541 48.36 -8.24 -2.65
N ALA A 542 48.42 -9.46 -2.12
CA ALA A 542 48.13 -10.66 -2.88
C ALA A 542 46.63 -10.79 -3.19
N ALA A 543 46.29 -11.41 -4.33
CA ALA A 543 44.91 -11.77 -4.65
C ALA A 543 44.30 -12.66 -3.54
N GLY A 544 43.06 -12.39 -3.19
CA GLY A 544 42.36 -13.01 -2.06
C GLY A 544 42.43 -12.22 -0.76
N SER A 545 43.23 -11.14 -0.71
CA SER A 545 43.30 -10.26 0.47
C SER A 545 41.96 -9.54 0.72
N PRO A 546 41.58 -9.31 1.99
CA PRO A 546 40.42 -8.50 2.35
C PRO A 546 40.43 -7.10 1.72
N LEU A 547 39.25 -6.63 1.30
CA LEU A 547 39.01 -5.21 1.12
C LEU A 547 38.84 -4.55 2.48
N LYS A 548 39.38 -3.35 2.59
CA LYS A 548 39.35 -2.54 3.82
C LYS A 548 38.66 -1.22 3.54
N GLN A 549 38.55 -0.41 4.59
CA GLN A 549 38.18 0.99 4.48
C GLN A 549 39.20 1.87 5.21
N TRP A 550 39.52 3.04 4.66
CA TRP A 550 40.56 3.92 5.19
C TRP A 550 40.17 5.40 5.10
N ASN A 551 40.93 6.27 5.77
CA ASN A 551 40.79 7.72 5.61
C ASN A 551 41.23 8.13 4.21
N TRP A 552 40.47 9.03 3.56
CA TRP A 552 40.85 9.54 2.25
C TRP A 552 42.11 10.41 2.33
N ASP A 553 43.18 10.00 1.68
CA ASP A 553 44.44 10.75 1.55
C ASP A 553 44.89 10.95 0.09
N GLY A 554 44.09 10.48 -0.88
CA GLY A 554 44.41 10.56 -2.30
C GLY A 554 45.33 9.45 -2.83
N SER A 555 45.79 8.52 -1.99
CA SER A 555 46.64 7.41 -2.40
C SER A 555 45.95 6.50 -3.41
N THR A 556 46.71 5.89 -4.32
CA THR A 556 46.15 5.10 -5.42
C THR A 556 45.37 3.88 -4.95
N ASN A 557 45.65 3.34 -3.76
CA ASN A 557 44.95 2.18 -3.22
C ASN A 557 43.52 2.50 -2.78
N LEU A 558 43.19 3.79 -2.65
CA LEU A 558 41.85 4.30 -2.33
C LEU A 558 41.06 4.71 -3.59
N GLN A 559 41.66 4.55 -4.77
CA GLN A 559 41.09 4.94 -6.05
C GLN A 559 40.64 3.73 -6.85
N TRP A 560 39.43 3.81 -7.37
CA TRP A 560 38.74 2.71 -8.03
C TRP A 560 38.19 3.14 -9.38
N GLN A 561 38.30 2.28 -10.38
CA GLN A 561 37.64 2.46 -11.67
C GLN A 561 36.43 1.53 -11.75
N LEU A 562 35.31 2.06 -12.23
CA LEU A 562 34.09 1.31 -12.50
C LEU A 562 34.05 0.99 -13.98
N THR A 563 34.38 -0.25 -14.35
CA THR A 563 34.37 -0.68 -15.75
C THR A 563 33.11 -1.49 -16.02
N ASP A 564 32.45 -1.23 -17.16
CA ASP A 564 31.30 -2.02 -17.60
C ASP A 564 31.66 -3.52 -17.72
N ALA A 565 30.76 -4.36 -17.20
CA ALA A 565 30.82 -5.82 -17.30
C ALA A 565 29.61 -6.40 -18.07
N GLY A 566 28.77 -5.54 -18.64
CA GLY A 566 27.59 -5.90 -19.43
C GLY A 566 26.34 -6.14 -18.58
N GLY A 567 25.16 -5.93 -19.18
CA GLY A 567 23.87 -6.23 -18.55
C GLY A 567 23.53 -5.37 -17.32
N GLY A 568 24.10 -4.16 -17.22
CA GLY A 568 23.89 -3.25 -16.09
C GLY A 568 24.78 -3.53 -14.87
N TYR A 569 25.83 -4.34 -15.04
CA TYR A 569 26.81 -4.64 -13.99
C TYR A 569 28.17 -4.01 -14.30
N VAL A 570 28.93 -3.71 -13.24
CA VAL A 570 30.30 -3.19 -13.31
C VAL A 570 31.26 -4.11 -12.57
N ARG A 571 32.54 -4.06 -12.96
CA ARG A 571 33.65 -4.51 -12.12
C ARG A 571 34.31 -3.28 -11.47
N ILE A 572 34.74 -3.44 -10.22
CA ILE A 572 35.31 -2.36 -9.41
C ILE A 572 36.81 -2.62 -9.29
N VAL A 573 37.64 -1.89 -10.05
CA VAL A 573 39.07 -2.16 -10.26
C VAL A 573 39.92 -1.21 -9.42
N ASN A 574 40.84 -1.73 -8.60
CA ASN A 574 41.75 -0.90 -7.80
C ASN A 574 42.86 -0.30 -8.66
N ARG A 575 43.18 0.98 -8.48
CA ARG A 575 44.24 1.67 -9.24
C ARG A 575 45.65 1.16 -8.93
N THR A 576 45.95 0.76 -7.69
CA THR A 576 47.31 0.35 -7.29
C THR A 576 47.71 -1.00 -7.87
N ASN A 577 46.82 -1.99 -7.76
CA ASN A 577 47.17 -3.40 -8.00
C ASN A 577 46.35 -4.04 -9.13
N GLY A 578 45.35 -3.36 -9.69
CA GLY A 578 44.51 -3.87 -10.79
C GLY A 578 43.56 -5.00 -10.39
N LEU A 579 43.49 -5.37 -9.11
CA LEU A 579 42.57 -6.38 -8.60
C LEU A 579 41.14 -5.81 -8.52
N VAL A 580 40.15 -6.71 -8.56
CA VAL A 580 38.72 -6.38 -8.52
C VAL A 580 38.07 -6.80 -7.22
N ALA A 581 37.04 -6.07 -6.78
CA ALA A 581 36.21 -6.49 -5.65
C ALA A 581 35.45 -7.80 -5.95
N ASP A 582 35.50 -8.74 -5.01
CA ASP A 582 34.98 -10.11 -5.18
C ASP A 582 34.28 -10.59 -3.90
N SER A 583 32.99 -10.95 -4.04
CA SER A 583 32.23 -11.54 -2.93
C SER A 583 32.67 -12.97 -2.60
N ARG A 584 33.44 -13.59 -3.50
CA ARG A 584 33.81 -15.02 -3.48
C ARG A 584 32.61 -15.96 -3.32
N GLY A 585 31.43 -15.54 -3.79
CA GLY A 585 30.19 -16.29 -3.65
C GLY A 585 29.62 -16.32 -2.23
N ASN A 586 30.09 -15.48 -1.31
CA ASN A 586 29.63 -15.49 0.08
C ASN A 586 28.31 -14.73 0.27
N THR A 587 27.31 -15.39 0.85
CA THR A 587 25.97 -14.87 1.13
C THR A 587 25.75 -14.50 2.60
N ALA A 588 26.70 -14.82 3.49
CA ALA A 588 26.55 -14.58 4.92
C ALA A 588 26.75 -13.10 5.27
N ASN A 589 25.83 -12.56 6.07
CA ASN A 589 25.96 -11.22 6.64
C ASN A 589 27.23 -11.14 7.50
N GLY A 590 28.05 -10.13 7.25
CA GLY A 590 29.32 -9.88 7.95
C GLY A 590 30.52 -10.61 7.35
N ALA A 591 30.31 -11.41 6.30
CA ALA A 591 31.42 -11.98 5.56
C ALA A 591 32.29 -10.89 4.91
N THR A 592 33.60 -11.05 4.97
CA THR A 592 34.53 -10.09 4.38
C THR A 592 34.52 -10.16 2.85
N CYS A 593 34.40 -9.00 2.21
CA CYS A 593 34.64 -8.88 0.77
C CYS A 593 36.15 -8.89 0.50
N ALA A 594 36.57 -9.59 -0.56
CA ALA A 594 37.99 -9.70 -0.92
C ALA A 594 38.27 -8.95 -2.23
N GLN A 595 39.54 -8.90 -2.61
CA GLN A 595 39.96 -8.47 -3.95
C GLN A 595 40.78 -9.56 -4.66
N THR A 596 40.47 -9.85 -5.92
CA THR A 596 41.08 -10.94 -6.70
C THR A 596 41.39 -10.51 -8.12
N SER A 597 42.12 -11.33 -8.88
CA SER A 597 42.30 -11.10 -10.31
C SER A 597 40.98 -11.24 -11.05
N TRP A 598 40.73 -10.38 -12.04
CA TRP A 598 39.52 -10.47 -12.85
C TRP A 598 39.47 -11.79 -13.63
N THR A 599 38.39 -12.55 -13.42
CA THR A 599 38.08 -13.80 -14.12
C THR A 599 36.79 -13.71 -14.94
N GLY A 600 35.99 -12.67 -14.71
CA GLY A 600 34.64 -12.56 -15.28
C GLY A 600 33.56 -13.27 -14.49
N ALA A 601 33.88 -13.89 -13.36
CA ALA A 601 32.92 -14.55 -12.49
C ALA A 601 31.82 -13.58 -12.02
N THR A 602 30.60 -14.08 -11.85
CA THR A 602 29.47 -13.27 -11.34
C THR A 602 29.70 -12.77 -9.92
N SER A 603 30.59 -13.39 -9.13
CA SER A 603 31.00 -12.91 -7.82
C SER A 603 31.85 -11.63 -7.86
N GLN A 604 32.38 -11.27 -9.04
CA GLN A 604 33.18 -10.06 -9.28
C GLN A 604 32.38 -8.94 -9.95
N GLN A 605 31.08 -9.15 -10.18
CA GLN A 605 30.20 -8.24 -10.90
C GLN A 605 29.20 -7.61 -9.95
N TRP A 606 29.06 -6.29 -10.03
CA TRP A 606 28.31 -5.49 -9.06
C TRP A 606 27.31 -4.59 -9.76
N ARG A 607 26.10 -4.48 -9.22
CA ARG A 607 25.06 -3.55 -9.66
C ARG A 607 25.04 -2.35 -8.71
N LEU A 608 25.14 -1.16 -9.27
CA LEU A 608 25.00 0.09 -8.53
C LEU A 608 23.52 0.47 -8.53
N THR A 609 22.87 0.33 -7.37
CA THR A 609 21.47 0.69 -7.20
C THR A 609 21.40 2.07 -6.58
N GLY A 610 20.99 3.08 -7.36
CA GLY A 610 20.88 4.45 -6.89
C GLY A 610 19.82 4.60 -5.80
N LEU A 611 20.17 5.27 -4.71
CA LEU A 611 19.29 5.57 -3.58
C LEU A 611 18.89 7.06 -3.50
N GLY A 612 19.26 7.86 -4.51
CA GLY A 612 19.14 9.31 -4.47
C GLY A 612 20.33 10.00 -3.78
N ASN A 613 20.43 11.33 -3.92
CA ASN A 613 21.49 12.17 -3.32
C ASN A 613 22.94 11.68 -3.55
N GLY A 614 23.22 11.05 -4.70
CA GLY A 614 24.55 10.51 -5.02
C GLY A 614 24.94 9.25 -4.23
N ARG A 615 23.99 8.60 -3.57
CA ARG A 615 24.19 7.36 -2.79
C ARG A 615 23.79 6.13 -3.60
N TYR A 616 24.50 5.05 -3.36
CA TYR A 616 24.34 3.78 -4.05
C TYR A 616 24.42 2.61 -3.06
N GLN A 617 23.59 1.60 -3.27
CA GLN A 617 23.89 0.24 -2.83
C GLN A 617 24.73 -0.45 -3.92
N ILE A 618 25.80 -1.13 -3.53
CA ILE A 618 26.70 -1.84 -4.44
C ILE A 618 26.45 -3.34 -4.26
N VAL A 619 25.57 -3.92 -5.09
CA VAL A 619 25.00 -5.26 -4.90
C VAL A 619 25.66 -6.29 -5.81
N ASN A 620 26.14 -7.39 -5.26
CA ASN A 620 26.79 -8.46 -6.00
C ASN A 620 25.82 -9.25 -6.87
N ARG A 621 26.24 -9.59 -8.09
CA ARG A 621 25.42 -10.37 -9.04
C ARG A 621 25.20 -11.81 -8.61
N ALA A 622 26.21 -12.48 -8.04
CA ALA A 622 26.11 -13.89 -7.68
C ALA A 622 25.33 -14.12 -6.39
N THR A 623 25.54 -13.28 -5.38
CA THR A 623 25.08 -13.54 -4.01
C THR A 623 23.88 -12.70 -3.60
N GLY A 624 23.59 -11.62 -4.32
CA GLY A 624 22.57 -10.63 -3.93
C GLY A 624 22.96 -9.80 -2.69
N THR A 625 24.13 -10.02 -2.09
CA THR A 625 24.65 -9.23 -0.97
C THR A 625 25.26 -7.91 -1.44
N ALA A 626 25.16 -6.86 -0.63
CA ALA A 626 25.75 -5.55 -0.87
C ALA A 626 27.07 -5.37 -0.11
N LEU A 627 27.97 -4.51 -0.64
CA LEU A 627 29.10 -4.00 0.15
C LEU A 627 28.58 -3.22 1.36
N ASP A 628 29.14 -3.49 2.53
CA ASP A 628 28.74 -2.91 3.80
C ASP A 628 29.94 -2.39 4.60
N GLY A 629 29.78 -1.20 5.19
CA GLY A 629 30.80 -0.55 6.03
C GLY A 629 30.98 -1.16 7.41
N MET A 630 30.18 -2.16 7.78
CA MET A 630 30.21 -2.90 9.04
C MET A 630 29.96 -2.05 10.30
N GLY A 631 29.26 -0.93 10.16
CA GLY A 631 28.99 0.02 11.24
C GLY A 631 30.11 1.04 11.44
N SER A 632 30.10 1.78 12.55
CA SER A 632 31.16 2.74 12.89
C SER A 632 32.45 1.99 13.27
N THR A 633 33.41 1.90 12.36
CA THR A 633 34.67 1.18 12.53
C THR A 633 35.90 2.08 12.41
N ALA A 634 37.06 1.60 12.86
CA ALA A 634 38.34 2.30 12.68
C ALA A 634 38.88 2.17 11.24
N ALA A 635 39.74 3.09 10.82
CA ALA A 635 40.49 2.95 9.57
C ALA A 635 41.32 1.65 9.60
N GLY A 636 41.25 0.88 8.51
CA GLY A 636 41.88 -0.44 8.37
C GLY A 636 40.94 -1.61 8.61
N SER A 637 39.73 -1.37 9.12
CA SER A 637 38.70 -2.40 9.25
C SER A 637 38.28 -2.95 7.88
N SER A 638 37.85 -4.20 7.86
CA SER A 638 37.40 -4.87 6.63
C SER A 638 36.05 -4.31 6.15
N VAL A 639 35.83 -4.36 4.84
CA VAL A 639 34.52 -4.15 4.23
C VAL A 639 33.77 -5.48 4.16
N GLY A 640 32.53 -5.47 4.61
CA GLY A 640 31.70 -6.66 4.70
C GLY A 640 30.74 -6.81 3.53
N LEU A 641 30.04 -7.94 3.55
CA LEU A 641 28.89 -8.26 2.73
C LEU A 641 27.66 -8.34 3.63
N TRP A 642 26.56 -7.75 3.20
CA TRP A 642 25.31 -7.81 3.93
C TRP A 642 24.12 -7.90 3.00
N THR A 643 23.02 -8.47 3.49
CA THR A 643 21.74 -8.42 2.79
C THR A 643 21.33 -6.96 2.58
N PRO A 644 20.96 -6.54 1.36
CA PRO A 644 20.56 -5.16 1.06
C PRO A 644 19.48 -4.65 2.03
N ASN A 645 19.73 -3.53 2.68
CA ASN A 645 18.80 -2.92 3.64
C ASN A 645 18.93 -1.39 3.68
N SER A 646 18.09 -0.72 4.46
CA SER A 646 18.03 0.75 4.53
C SER A 646 19.14 1.40 5.38
N SER A 647 19.98 0.63 6.07
CA SER A 647 21.09 1.15 6.88
C SER A 647 22.08 1.93 6.02
N THR A 648 22.58 3.05 6.55
CA THR A 648 23.65 3.83 5.91
C THR A 648 24.95 3.05 5.76
N ASN A 649 25.14 1.94 6.50
CA ASN A 649 26.30 1.05 6.34
C ASN A 649 26.34 0.42 4.95
N ASN A 650 25.15 0.21 4.37
CA ASN A 650 24.94 -0.40 3.06
C ASN A 650 24.97 0.63 1.92
N GLN A 651 25.17 1.91 2.25
CA GLN A 651 25.13 3.03 1.30
C GLN A 651 26.53 3.59 1.07
N TRP A 652 26.84 3.86 -0.18
CA TRP A 652 28.12 4.38 -0.62
C TRP A 652 27.93 5.58 -1.53
N THR A 653 28.82 6.56 -1.45
CA THR A 653 28.93 7.64 -2.42
C THR A 653 30.09 7.36 -3.37
N ILE A 654 29.93 7.74 -4.64
CA ILE A 654 30.94 7.55 -5.68
C ILE A 654 31.26 8.92 -6.26
N THR A 655 32.52 9.34 -6.20
CA THR A 655 32.96 10.66 -6.63
C THR A 655 34.23 10.56 -7.45
N ALA A 656 34.30 11.25 -8.60
CA ALA A 656 35.50 11.34 -9.42
C ALA A 656 36.67 11.96 -8.63
N VAL A 657 37.90 11.50 -8.90
CA VAL A 657 39.15 11.98 -8.27
C VAL A 657 40.21 12.38 -9.27
#